data_AF-A0A5J4VUS6-F1
#
_entry.id   AF-A0A5J4VUS6-F1
#
_cell.length_a   1.000
_cell.length_b   1.000
_cell.length_c   1.000
_cell.angle_alpha   90.00
_cell.angle_beta   90.00
_cell.angle_gamma   90.00
#
_symmetry.space_group_name_H-M   'P 1'
#
loop_
_entity.id
_entity.type
_entity.pdbx_description
1 polymer ?
#
loop_
_entity_poly.entity_id
_entity_poly.type
_entity_poly.pdbx_seq_one_letter_code
_entity_poly.pdbx_strand_id
1 'polypeptide(L)'
;MCQRSGRIEQISMWDRFWDGTNPWTPVKKWCHNAIHAIKEIKLVLRNFLNFLSETKMATEEFSNDKSNQQTNVRCETLEKGSKRKYTRKSKTDDKAKALIEQMINEQTNEQINEQINEQTNEQTIEPCKRDIIEEKYDQRISEICNQHGGTDEEQDERGYLVYRLQKNREENIFLELLQPVFELYKQEQDSKTIIERVKDAMINTVNYTKIGQQEGKKQQITGKLIDLSLMSEDNLCVIDIDIHKDKSIEEIDKIRQNLIDSLPPNVGLVKTAHGGLHIYCNKNFYQLPSNRNVKVAITDSYDIDVFAQMTKYKIENGQETKEIVQNRVVAPNTSIRETKNNQRVTLKYEAVNDWENASHLASLREILDKWNIDIEMSYKDYAQQLHDRKYGVQVNYEGTIEQMSDELAQACVDGLKNLDIHNYPQPINMEVSLLSIFCGLYGITNESIRTEGINNIRQFNKLSVNADKNYGQAASNGERKPNPWILTKILRYHNKDYYEQIIKPLLKKNYDAKKKEKQILINQTLIPNKIDLQDGFTLLDMQEKAANEEYENEEQIVMDLTRLLVYYEGETEDIYAIKGYDAIRDTQILYHKLEGTVYKQLEKININFKNKKNDEKSDDKKESKPLTAKHIFKKYASKFAKKGCKFISEDPKILTVFQGYKYKKLDTIDYECLQMYLDLIKETIAAGDERVYEYILNWIAWMIQNPGKKSRAAIVLQGRQGKGKNRFTDVIAELTSRYSCPNITNIDEFTGRFNSVVENKMFAVLIEMMNYNDSKKGVATVMKSIISDLTIRINEKNQPRRTAENVMNIIYVTNA
;
A
#
# COMPACT_ATOMS: atom_id res chain seq x y z
N MET A 1 49.17 -52.75 -32.85
CA MET A 1 48.44 -53.39 -31.73
C MET A 1 47.19 -52.56 -31.46
N CYS A 2 45.94 -53.04 -31.42
CA CYS A 2 45.23 -54.13 -32.10
C CYS A 2 43.74 -53.67 -32.15
N GLN A 3 43.02 -53.97 -33.23
CA GLN A 3 41.69 -53.44 -33.61
C GLN A 3 40.51 -53.96 -32.75
N ARG A 4 39.40 -53.20 -32.68
CA ARG A 4 38.08 -53.56 -33.31
C ARG A 4 36.90 -52.62 -32.98
N SER A 5 36.10 -52.36 -34.04
CA SER A 5 34.63 -52.10 -34.13
C SER A 5 34.02 -50.94 -33.32
N GLY A 6 33.14 -50.07 -33.81
CA GLY A 6 32.18 -50.12 -34.92
C GLY A 6 30.84 -49.54 -34.43
N ARG A 7 30.14 -48.80 -35.30
CA ARG A 7 28.78 -48.18 -35.21
C ARG A 7 28.67 -46.74 -34.73
N ILE A 8 28.28 -45.94 -35.72
CA ILE A 8 27.61 -44.64 -35.65
C ILE A 8 26.21 -44.88 -35.06
N GLU A 9 25.88 -44.20 -33.96
CA GLU A 9 24.49 -43.99 -33.52
C GLU A 9 24.14 -42.51 -33.69
N GLN A 10 23.10 -42.25 -34.48
CA GLN A 10 22.39 -40.98 -34.53
C GLN A 10 21.76 -40.72 -33.16
N ILE A 11 22.38 -39.85 -32.37
CA ILE A 11 21.72 -39.23 -31.22
C ILE A 11 21.05 -37.96 -31.74
N SER A 12 19.72 -37.93 -31.63
CA SER A 12 18.88 -36.82 -32.03
C SER A 12 19.33 -35.52 -31.37
N MET A 13 19.25 -34.42 -32.11
CA MET A 13 19.63 -33.05 -31.71
C MET A 13 18.74 -32.47 -30.57
N TRP A 14 17.90 -33.30 -29.94
CA TRP A 14 16.97 -32.93 -28.87
C TRP A 14 17.58 -32.98 -27.46
N ASP A 15 18.66 -33.74 -27.24
CA ASP A 15 19.24 -33.93 -25.90
C ASP A 15 20.33 -32.91 -25.52
N ARG A 16 20.57 -31.88 -26.36
CA ARG A 16 21.62 -30.87 -26.13
C ARG A 16 21.15 -29.46 -25.75
N PHE A 17 19.87 -29.30 -25.40
CA PHE A 17 19.30 -28.02 -24.93
C PHE A 17 18.57 -28.17 -23.59
N TRP A 18 19.32 -28.51 -22.54
CA TRP A 18 18.91 -28.37 -21.13
C TRP A 18 19.92 -27.48 -20.40
N ASP A 19 19.93 -26.21 -20.77
CA ASP A 19 20.54 -25.12 -19.99
C ASP A 19 19.39 -24.32 -19.35
N GLY A 20 19.40 -24.23 -18.01
CA GLY A 20 18.39 -23.60 -17.16
C GLY A 20 18.33 -22.07 -17.24
N THR A 21 18.68 -21.47 -18.38
CA THR A 21 18.67 -20.01 -18.61
C THR A 21 17.63 -19.55 -19.64
N ASN A 22 16.77 -20.44 -20.15
CA ASN A 22 15.80 -20.11 -21.20
C ASN A 22 14.44 -19.57 -20.65
N PRO A 23 14.01 -18.33 -20.97
CA PRO A 23 12.77 -17.72 -20.47
C PRO A 23 11.46 -18.41 -20.91
N TRP A 24 11.52 -19.34 -21.87
CA TRP A 24 10.34 -19.94 -22.52
C TRP A 24 9.90 -21.29 -21.95
N THR A 25 10.48 -21.70 -20.82
CA THR A 25 10.11 -22.94 -20.10
C THR A 25 8.62 -23.04 -19.71
N PRO A 26 7.91 -21.94 -19.35
CA PRO A 26 6.47 -21.96 -19.07
C PRO A 26 5.59 -22.20 -20.30
N VAL A 27 5.97 -21.65 -21.47
CA VAL A 27 5.22 -21.79 -22.73
C VAL A 27 5.31 -23.22 -23.28
N LYS A 28 6.48 -23.87 -23.14
CA LYS A 28 6.65 -25.30 -23.47
C LYS A 28 5.78 -26.22 -22.59
N LYS A 29 5.54 -25.84 -21.34
CA LYS A 29 4.68 -26.57 -20.39
C LYS A 29 3.19 -26.39 -20.73
N TRP A 30 2.81 -25.20 -21.19
CA TRP A 30 1.49 -24.93 -21.75
C TRP A 30 1.23 -25.77 -23.01
N CYS A 31 2.22 -25.91 -23.91
CA CYS A 31 2.11 -26.81 -25.06
C CYS A 31 2.02 -28.29 -24.67
N HIS A 32 2.71 -28.74 -23.62
CA HIS A 32 2.61 -30.13 -23.15
C HIS A 32 1.25 -30.44 -22.49
N ASN A 33 0.69 -29.49 -21.73
CA ASN A 33 -0.66 -29.58 -21.17
C ASN A 33 -1.74 -29.42 -22.26
N ALA A 34 -1.50 -28.60 -23.29
CA ALA A 34 -2.35 -28.49 -24.47
C ALA A 34 -2.31 -29.77 -25.32
N ILE A 35 -1.18 -30.47 -25.43
CA ILE A 35 -1.09 -31.80 -26.07
C ILE A 35 -1.86 -32.86 -25.26
N HIS A 36 -1.88 -32.75 -23.92
CA HIS A 36 -2.69 -33.62 -23.07
C HIS A 36 -4.20 -33.30 -23.18
N ALA A 37 -4.56 -32.01 -23.26
CA ALA A 37 -5.91 -31.55 -23.54
C ALA A 37 -6.37 -31.91 -24.97
N ILE A 38 -5.48 -31.89 -25.97
CA ILE A 38 -5.73 -32.36 -27.33
C ILE A 38 -5.87 -33.89 -27.36
N LYS A 39 -5.19 -34.64 -26.48
CA LYS A 39 -5.41 -36.10 -26.31
C LYS A 39 -6.76 -36.40 -25.66
N GLU A 40 -7.17 -35.62 -24.66
CA GLU A 40 -8.49 -35.69 -24.03
C GLU A 40 -9.59 -35.28 -25.02
N ILE A 41 -9.40 -34.20 -25.78
CA ILE A 41 -10.31 -33.74 -26.85
C ILE A 41 -10.33 -34.76 -28.00
N LYS A 42 -9.21 -35.42 -28.35
CA LYS A 42 -9.20 -36.56 -29.29
C LYS A 42 -9.92 -37.79 -28.74
N LEU A 43 -9.89 -38.02 -27.42
CA LEU A 43 -10.63 -39.11 -26.78
C LEU A 43 -12.13 -38.80 -26.74
N VAL A 44 -12.51 -37.56 -26.45
CA VAL A 44 -13.88 -37.06 -26.49
C VAL A 44 -14.42 -37.03 -27.92
N LEU A 45 -13.64 -36.55 -28.91
CA LEU A 45 -13.99 -36.60 -30.33
C LEU A 45 -14.04 -38.03 -30.85
N ARG A 46 -13.18 -38.95 -30.38
CA ARG A 46 -13.26 -40.37 -30.74
C ARG A 46 -14.46 -41.06 -30.11
N ASN A 47 -14.82 -40.71 -28.87
CA ASN A 47 -16.03 -41.19 -28.21
C ASN A 47 -17.29 -40.58 -28.83
N PHE A 48 -17.23 -39.32 -29.29
CA PHE A 48 -18.31 -38.63 -29.99
C PHE A 48 -18.45 -39.13 -31.43
N LEU A 49 -17.36 -39.44 -32.13
CA LEU A 49 -17.36 -40.10 -33.45
C LEU A 49 -17.80 -41.56 -33.34
N ASN A 50 -17.44 -42.28 -32.28
CA ASN A 50 -17.94 -43.62 -32.00
C ASN A 50 -19.44 -43.58 -31.67
N PHE A 51 -19.89 -42.62 -30.86
CA PHE A 51 -21.31 -42.37 -30.60
C PHE A 51 -22.07 -41.95 -31.87
N LEU A 52 -21.47 -41.16 -32.76
CA LEU A 52 -22.03 -40.82 -34.08
C LEU A 52 -22.02 -42.03 -35.04
N SER A 53 -21.06 -42.95 -34.91
CA SER A 53 -21.04 -44.20 -35.68
C SER A 53 -22.06 -45.21 -35.15
N GLU A 54 -22.27 -45.28 -33.83
CA GLU A 54 -23.29 -46.11 -33.17
C GLU A 54 -24.70 -45.59 -33.43
N THR A 55 -24.89 -44.26 -33.45
CA THR A 55 -26.17 -43.63 -33.83
C THR A 55 -26.44 -43.68 -35.34
N LYS A 56 -25.41 -43.71 -36.19
CA LYS A 56 -25.56 -44.00 -37.64
C LYS A 56 -25.92 -45.48 -37.90
N MET A 57 -25.30 -46.43 -37.19
CA MET A 57 -25.68 -47.85 -37.27
C MET A 57 -27.08 -48.12 -36.69
N ALA A 58 -27.51 -47.36 -35.67
CA ALA A 58 -28.87 -47.45 -35.10
C ALA A 58 -29.99 -46.89 -36.01
N THR A 59 -29.65 -46.26 -37.13
CA THR A 59 -30.61 -45.84 -38.17
C THR A 59 -30.56 -46.68 -39.46
N GLU A 60 -29.63 -47.64 -39.57
CA GLU A 60 -29.55 -48.58 -40.71
C GLU A 60 -29.88 -50.04 -40.35
N GLU A 61 -30.02 -50.41 -39.06
CA GLU A 61 -30.46 -51.76 -38.64
C GLU A 61 -31.94 -51.85 -38.19
N PHE A 62 -32.83 -51.13 -38.88
CA PHE A 62 -34.25 -51.47 -38.93
C PHE A 62 -34.56 -52.34 -40.17
N SER A 63 -33.86 -53.47 -40.28
CA SER A 63 -34.41 -54.66 -40.96
C SER A 63 -33.70 -55.92 -40.44
N ASN A 64 -34.51 -56.84 -39.90
CA ASN A 64 -34.25 -58.27 -39.62
C ASN A 64 -33.85 -58.69 -38.17
N ASP A 65 -34.91 -58.98 -37.41
CA ASP A 65 -35.16 -60.20 -36.62
C ASP A 65 -34.23 -60.67 -35.48
N LYS A 66 -34.80 -60.59 -34.26
CA LYS A 66 -34.97 -61.65 -33.22
C LYS A 66 -33.80 -62.59 -32.85
N SER A 67 -33.32 -62.46 -31.61
CA SER A 67 -33.62 -63.36 -30.45
C SER A 67 -32.44 -63.66 -29.48
N ASN A 68 -32.69 -63.33 -28.20
CA ASN A 68 -32.47 -64.08 -26.94
C ASN A 68 -31.12 -64.69 -26.47
N GLN A 69 -30.79 -64.27 -25.22
CA GLN A 69 -30.30 -65.04 -24.04
C GLN A 69 -28.78 -65.32 -23.96
N GLN A 70 -28.06 -65.27 -22.81
CA GLN A 70 -28.32 -65.19 -21.37
C GLN A 70 -26.97 -64.98 -20.61
N THR A 71 -26.97 -64.25 -19.46
CA THR A 71 -26.26 -64.49 -18.14
C THR A 71 -24.78 -64.97 -18.08
N ASN A 72 -23.85 -64.64 -17.15
CA ASN A 72 -23.77 -64.24 -15.73
C ASN A 72 -22.31 -63.75 -15.44
N VAL A 73 -22.03 -62.64 -14.72
CA VAL A 73 -21.70 -62.51 -13.27
C VAL A 73 -20.46 -63.30 -12.75
N ARG A 74 -19.37 -62.61 -12.32
CA ARG A 74 -18.91 -62.38 -10.90
C ARG A 74 -17.37 -62.31 -10.65
N CYS A 75 -17.01 -61.28 -9.87
CA CYS A 75 -16.06 -61.16 -8.73
C CYS A 75 -14.51 -61.27 -8.82
N GLU A 76 -13.92 -60.30 -8.09
CA GLU A 76 -12.57 -60.10 -7.52
C GLU A 76 -11.99 -61.34 -6.79
N THR A 77 -10.70 -61.52 -6.45
CA THR A 77 -9.75 -60.64 -5.73
C THR A 77 -8.36 -61.34 -5.57
N LEU A 78 -7.29 -60.56 -5.26
CA LEU A 78 -6.04 -60.92 -4.51
C LEU A 78 -5.02 -61.90 -5.18
N GLU A 79 -3.69 -61.89 -4.99
CA GLU A 79 -2.69 -61.04 -4.33
C GLU A 79 -1.25 -61.44 -4.79
N LYS A 80 -0.32 -60.49 -4.63
CA LYS A 80 1.16 -60.52 -4.50
C LYS A 80 2.01 -61.80 -4.74
N GLY A 81 3.11 -61.54 -5.48
CA GLY A 81 4.48 -62.03 -5.23
C GLY A 81 4.89 -63.26 -6.06
N SER A 82 6.11 -63.45 -6.57
CA SER A 82 7.40 -62.83 -6.30
C SER A 82 8.43 -63.17 -7.41
N LYS A 83 9.60 -62.53 -7.29
CA LYS A 83 10.79 -62.44 -8.16
C LYS A 83 11.44 -63.74 -8.71
N ARG A 84 12.25 -63.52 -9.77
CA ARG A 84 13.48 -64.22 -10.27
C ARG A 84 13.26 -65.42 -11.22
N LYS A 85 14.11 -65.74 -12.20
CA LYS A 85 15.24 -65.12 -12.95
C LYS A 85 15.67 -66.17 -14.02
N TYR A 86 16.17 -65.71 -15.17
CA TYR A 86 17.27 -66.30 -16.00
C TYR A 86 17.05 -67.29 -17.19
N THR A 87 17.55 -66.82 -18.36
CA THR A 87 18.38 -67.44 -19.43
C THR A 87 17.91 -68.55 -20.39
N ARG A 88 17.53 -68.11 -21.61
CA ARG A 88 18.07 -68.34 -22.99
C ARG A 88 18.81 -69.65 -23.38
N LYS A 89 18.27 -70.38 -24.37
CA LYS A 89 18.90 -70.91 -25.64
C LYS A 89 17.89 -71.81 -26.41
N SER A 90 17.32 -71.37 -27.55
CA SER A 90 17.72 -71.62 -28.96
C SER A 90 17.22 -72.93 -29.60
N LYS A 91 16.31 -72.84 -30.58
CA LYS A 91 16.34 -73.51 -31.90
C LYS A 91 15.15 -73.06 -32.80
N THR A 92 15.53 -72.38 -33.88
CA THR A 92 15.05 -72.34 -35.29
C THR A 92 14.01 -73.39 -35.75
N ASP A 93 13.26 -73.26 -36.86
CA ASP A 93 12.99 -72.22 -37.87
C ASP A 93 11.87 -72.79 -38.77
N ASP A 94 10.65 -72.23 -38.76
CA ASP A 94 9.63 -72.47 -39.81
C ASP A 94 8.70 -71.25 -40.03
N LYS A 95 8.83 -70.18 -39.22
CA LYS A 95 8.08 -68.92 -39.37
C LYS A 95 8.73 -67.92 -40.32
N ALA A 96 9.98 -68.14 -40.74
CA ALA A 96 10.71 -67.22 -41.61
C ALA A 96 10.33 -67.31 -43.10
N LYS A 97 9.73 -68.42 -43.55
CA LYS A 97 9.25 -68.56 -44.94
C LYS A 97 7.91 -67.88 -45.18
N ALA A 98 7.01 -67.88 -44.20
CA ALA A 98 5.69 -67.22 -44.33
C ALA A 98 5.78 -65.69 -44.36
N LEU A 99 6.80 -65.10 -43.71
CA LEU A 99 7.01 -63.65 -43.70
C LEU A 99 7.54 -63.11 -45.04
N ILE A 100 8.21 -63.92 -45.86
CA ILE A 100 8.76 -63.47 -47.16
C ILE A 100 7.66 -63.40 -48.23
N GLU A 101 6.67 -64.29 -48.22
CA GLU A 101 5.52 -64.23 -49.13
C GLU A 101 4.57 -63.05 -48.80
N GLN A 102 4.48 -62.68 -47.51
CA GLN A 102 3.70 -61.52 -47.06
C GLN A 102 4.33 -60.19 -47.51
N MET A 103 5.67 -60.11 -47.53
CA MET A 103 6.39 -58.90 -47.95
C MET A 103 6.33 -58.62 -49.47
N ILE A 104 6.13 -59.65 -50.32
CA ILE A 104 6.05 -59.45 -51.78
C ILE A 104 4.67 -58.91 -52.20
N ASN A 105 3.59 -59.31 -51.50
CA ASN A 105 2.23 -58.79 -51.75
C ASN A 105 2.01 -57.37 -51.21
N GLU A 106 2.74 -56.94 -50.17
CA GLU A 106 2.67 -55.57 -49.67
C GLU A 106 3.36 -54.57 -50.63
N GLN A 107 4.46 -54.97 -51.28
CA GLN A 107 5.17 -54.10 -52.23
C GLN A 107 4.45 -53.88 -53.57
N THR A 108 3.54 -54.77 -53.98
CA THR A 108 2.75 -54.59 -55.22
C THR A 108 1.52 -53.70 -55.04
N ASN A 109 1.00 -53.57 -53.81
CA ASN A 109 -0.13 -52.69 -53.50
C ASN A 109 0.28 -51.23 -53.23
N GLU A 110 1.53 -50.98 -52.81
CA GLU A 110 2.04 -49.62 -52.64
C GLU A 110 2.31 -48.91 -53.99
N GLN A 111 2.75 -49.64 -55.02
CA GLN A 111 2.99 -49.04 -56.36
C GLN A 111 1.72 -48.71 -57.16
N ILE A 112 0.59 -49.38 -56.89
CA ILE A 112 -0.71 -49.06 -57.54
C ILE A 112 -1.38 -47.85 -56.87
N ASN A 113 -1.19 -47.67 -55.55
CA ASN A 113 -1.75 -46.52 -54.83
C ASN A 113 -0.99 -45.21 -55.10
N GLU A 114 0.29 -45.26 -55.46
CA GLU A 114 1.04 -44.06 -55.88
C GLU A 114 0.64 -43.58 -57.30
N GLN A 115 0.27 -44.46 -58.23
CA GLN A 115 -0.20 -44.06 -59.56
C GLN A 115 -1.65 -43.56 -59.61
N ILE A 116 -2.51 -43.95 -58.66
CA ILE A 116 -3.90 -43.45 -58.58
C ILE A 116 -3.96 -42.06 -57.95
N ASN A 117 -3.05 -41.72 -57.02
CA ASN A 117 -2.98 -40.39 -56.40
C ASN A 117 -2.41 -39.29 -57.32
N GLU A 118 -1.71 -39.63 -58.39
CA GLU A 118 -1.21 -38.64 -59.37
C GLU A 118 -2.23 -38.28 -60.47
N GLN A 119 -3.34 -39.02 -60.62
CA GLN A 119 -4.37 -38.74 -61.64
C GLN A 119 -5.68 -38.12 -61.11
N THR A 120 -5.76 -37.75 -59.82
CA THR A 120 -6.95 -37.05 -59.26
C THR A 120 -6.72 -35.57 -58.91
N ASN A 121 -5.56 -35.01 -59.24
CA ASN A 121 -5.24 -33.58 -59.00
C ASN A 121 -5.58 -32.63 -60.16
N GLU A 122 -6.33 -33.07 -61.17
CA GLU A 122 -6.91 -32.18 -62.19
C GLU A 122 -8.42 -32.07 -62.01
N GLN A 123 -8.86 -31.48 -60.89
CA GLN A 123 -10.17 -30.84 -60.76
C GLN A 123 -10.15 -29.87 -59.57
N THR A 124 -10.05 -28.59 -59.90
CA THR A 124 -10.31 -27.37 -59.12
C THR A 124 -10.41 -27.54 -57.59
N ILE A 125 -9.29 -27.35 -56.88
CA ILE A 125 -9.26 -27.29 -55.41
C ILE A 125 -9.69 -25.88 -54.96
N GLU A 126 -10.82 -25.78 -54.27
CA GLU A 126 -11.12 -24.65 -53.38
C GLU A 126 -10.11 -24.67 -52.21
N PRO A 127 -9.42 -23.56 -51.89
CA PRO A 127 -8.39 -23.56 -50.85
C PRO A 127 -9.01 -23.84 -49.46
N CYS A 128 -8.34 -24.68 -48.66
CA CYS A 128 -8.73 -24.93 -47.26
C CYS A 128 -8.65 -23.63 -46.46
N LYS A 129 -9.47 -23.45 -45.40
CA LYS A 129 -9.40 -22.27 -44.50
C LYS A 129 -7.99 -22.00 -43.98
N ARG A 130 -7.19 -23.06 -43.80
CA ARG A 130 -5.78 -22.96 -43.43
C ARG A 130 -4.96 -22.30 -44.54
N ASP A 131 -5.15 -22.71 -45.79
CA ASP A 131 -4.44 -22.17 -46.95
C ASP A 131 -4.72 -20.67 -47.12
N ILE A 132 -5.97 -20.23 -46.91
CA ILE A 132 -6.36 -18.81 -46.95
C ILE A 132 -5.65 -18.00 -45.85
N ILE A 133 -5.50 -18.56 -44.65
CA ILE A 133 -4.82 -17.90 -43.52
C ILE A 133 -3.32 -17.86 -43.76
N GLU A 134 -2.73 -18.97 -44.25
CA GLU A 134 -1.32 -19.05 -44.63
C GLU A 134 -0.97 -18.02 -45.72
N GLU A 135 -1.79 -17.93 -46.75
CA GLU A 135 -1.59 -17.01 -47.87
C GLU A 135 -1.67 -15.53 -47.42
N LYS A 136 -2.62 -15.19 -46.53
CA LYS A 136 -2.69 -13.86 -45.90
C LYS A 136 -1.50 -13.57 -45.01
N TYR A 137 -1.02 -14.57 -44.27
CA TYR A 137 0.10 -14.41 -43.35
C TYR A 137 1.42 -14.23 -44.12
N ASP A 138 1.60 -14.95 -45.22
CA ASP A 138 2.75 -14.83 -46.12
C ASP A 138 2.71 -13.51 -46.92
N GLN A 139 1.53 -13.05 -47.34
CA GLN A 139 1.33 -11.70 -47.91
C GLN A 139 1.78 -10.62 -46.93
N ARG A 140 1.40 -10.72 -45.65
CA ARG A 140 1.79 -9.76 -44.61
C ARG A 140 3.31 -9.72 -44.39
N ILE A 141 3.99 -10.88 -44.43
CA ILE A 141 5.46 -10.92 -44.34
C ILE A 141 6.08 -10.27 -45.58
N SER A 142 5.55 -10.56 -46.77
CA SER A 142 6.02 -9.97 -48.03
C SER A 142 5.86 -8.44 -48.05
N GLU A 143 4.73 -7.92 -47.58
CA GLU A 143 4.47 -6.48 -47.47
C GLU A 143 5.50 -5.78 -46.56
N ILE A 144 5.86 -6.40 -45.43
CA ILE A 144 6.86 -5.84 -44.51
C ILE A 144 8.27 -5.87 -45.14
N CYS A 145 8.61 -6.95 -45.86
CA CYS A 145 9.90 -7.06 -46.57
C CYS A 145 10.05 -6.04 -47.70
N ASN A 146 8.94 -5.65 -48.35
CA ASN A 146 8.94 -4.74 -49.49
C ASN A 146 8.86 -3.26 -49.10
N GLN A 147 8.78 -2.92 -47.82
CA GLN A 147 8.83 -1.53 -47.35
C GLN A 147 10.27 -0.99 -47.42
N HIS A 148 10.49 0.12 -48.13
CA HIS A 148 11.81 0.75 -48.28
C HIS A 148 11.80 2.19 -47.73
N GLY A 149 12.88 2.56 -47.02
CA GLY A 149 13.04 3.84 -46.31
C GLY A 149 12.85 3.75 -44.79
N GLY A 150 13.54 4.63 -44.04
CA GLY A 150 13.58 4.67 -42.57
C GLY A 150 15.00 4.85 -42.03
N THR A 151 15.15 5.16 -40.74
CA THR A 151 16.46 5.18 -40.06
C THR A 151 17.04 3.77 -39.91
N ASP A 152 18.34 3.65 -39.61
CA ASP A 152 19.00 2.33 -39.45
C ASP A 152 18.34 1.49 -38.34
N GLU A 153 17.84 2.12 -37.27
CA GLU A 153 17.07 1.47 -36.20
C GLU A 153 15.73 0.91 -36.70
N GLU A 154 15.00 1.66 -37.54
CA GLU A 154 13.72 1.20 -38.09
C GLU A 154 13.89 0.04 -39.07
N GLN A 155 15.02 -0.02 -39.77
CA GLN A 155 15.36 -1.15 -40.65
C GLN A 155 15.70 -2.41 -39.84
N ASP A 156 16.46 -2.27 -38.75
CA ASP A 156 16.78 -3.37 -37.84
C ASP A 156 15.52 -3.91 -37.12
N GLU A 157 14.61 -3.03 -36.70
CA GLU A 157 13.33 -3.43 -36.09
C GLU A 157 12.43 -4.20 -37.07
N ARG A 158 12.33 -3.74 -38.33
CA ARG A 158 11.60 -4.46 -39.39
C ARG A 158 12.23 -5.83 -39.66
N GLY A 159 13.56 -5.90 -39.75
CA GLY A 159 14.28 -7.16 -39.92
C GLY A 159 14.02 -8.14 -38.77
N TYR A 160 14.01 -7.64 -37.53
CA TYR A 160 13.68 -8.44 -36.35
C TYR A 160 12.21 -8.89 -36.33
N LEU A 161 11.29 -8.05 -36.77
CA LEU A 161 9.86 -8.38 -36.86
C LEU A 161 9.59 -9.46 -37.91
N VAL A 162 10.20 -9.36 -39.10
CA VAL A 162 10.13 -10.38 -40.15
C VAL A 162 10.68 -11.71 -39.65
N TYR A 163 11.86 -11.70 -39.02
CA TYR A 163 12.46 -12.89 -38.42
C TYR A 163 11.53 -13.55 -37.39
N ARG A 164 10.88 -12.75 -36.53
CA ARG A 164 9.95 -13.26 -35.50
C ARG A 164 8.67 -13.85 -36.11
N LEU A 165 8.09 -13.18 -37.12
CA LEU A 165 6.88 -13.63 -37.80
C LEU A 165 7.11 -14.92 -38.59
N GLN A 166 8.27 -15.07 -39.23
CA GLN A 166 8.69 -16.29 -39.93
C GLN A 166 8.95 -17.44 -38.94
N LYS A 167 9.61 -17.15 -37.82
CA LYS A 167 9.95 -18.17 -36.80
C LYS A 167 8.72 -18.75 -36.09
N ASN A 168 7.67 -17.95 -35.91
CA ASN A 168 6.44 -18.34 -35.18
C ASN A 168 5.23 -18.60 -36.10
N ARG A 169 5.45 -18.75 -37.42
CA ARG A 169 4.40 -18.87 -38.44
C ARG A 169 3.34 -19.92 -38.08
N GLU A 170 3.76 -21.16 -37.86
CA GLU A 170 2.85 -22.28 -37.56
C GLU A 170 2.06 -22.10 -36.27
N GLU A 171 2.67 -21.52 -35.22
CA GLU A 171 2.00 -21.28 -33.93
C GLU A 171 0.91 -20.20 -34.07
N ASN A 172 1.17 -19.14 -34.84
CA ASN A 172 0.22 -18.06 -35.05
C ASN A 172 -0.96 -18.47 -35.93
N ILE A 173 -0.71 -19.24 -37.00
CA ILE A 173 -1.78 -19.83 -37.84
C ILE A 173 -2.65 -20.77 -37.01
N PHE A 174 -2.04 -21.57 -36.13
CA PHE A 174 -2.78 -22.46 -35.24
C PHE A 174 -3.68 -21.70 -34.24
N LEU A 175 -3.22 -20.57 -33.70
CA LEU A 175 -4.02 -19.72 -32.81
C LEU A 175 -5.22 -19.09 -33.51
N GLU A 176 -5.06 -18.57 -34.74
CA GLU A 176 -6.15 -18.01 -35.54
C GLU A 176 -7.21 -19.05 -35.90
N LEU A 177 -6.81 -20.30 -36.17
CA LEU A 177 -7.73 -21.40 -36.43
C LEU A 177 -8.59 -21.78 -35.20
N LEU A 178 -8.08 -21.56 -33.98
CA LEU A 178 -8.79 -21.88 -32.74
C LEU A 178 -9.71 -20.75 -32.25
N GLN A 179 -9.55 -19.52 -32.74
CA GLN A 179 -10.34 -18.34 -32.35
C GLN A 179 -11.88 -18.59 -32.33
N PRO A 180 -12.50 -19.22 -33.34
CA PRO A 180 -13.95 -19.44 -33.35
C PRO A 180 -14.42 -20.46 -32.29
N VAL A 181 -13.55 -21.41 -31.94
CA VAL A 181 -13.83 -22.41 -30.90
C VAL A 181 -13.75 -21.76 -29.51
N PHE A 182 -12.80 -20.84 -29.30
CA PHE A 182 -12.71 -20.05 -28.08
C PHE A 182 -13.93 -19.15 -27.88
N GLU A 183 -14.47 -18.56 -28.96
CA GLU A 183 -15.68 -17.73 -28.89
C GLU A 183 -16.92 -18.54 -28.50
N LEU A 184 -17.07 -19.76 -29.04
CA LEU A 184 -18.16 -20.68 -28.67
C LEU A 184 -18.05 -21.16 -27.22
N TYR A 185 -16.83 -21.51 -26.77
CA TYR A 185 -16.58 -21.91 -25.38
C TYR A 185 -16.89 -20.79 -24.37
N LYS A 186 -16.58 -19.54 -24.74
CA LYS A 186 -16.89 -18.34 -23.93
C LYS A 186 -18.40 -18.12 -23.80
N GLN A 187 -19.16 -18.27 -24.88
CA GLN A 187 -20.62 -18.15 -24.86
C GLN A 187 -21.28 -19.21 -23.97
N GLU A 188 -20.77 -20.45 -23.97
CA GLU A 188 -21.28 -21.52 -23.10
C GLU A 188 -21.05 -21.21 -21.61
N GLN A 189 -19.86 -20.73 -21.25
CA GLN A 189 -19.56 -20.35 -19.87
C GLN A 189 -20.38 -19.14 -19.40
N ASP A 190 -20.48 -18.09 -20.24
CA ASP A 190 -21.19 -16.86 -19.90
C ASP A 190 -22.69 -17.08 -19.63
N SER A 191 -23.30 -18.11 -20.22
CA SER A 191 -24.70 -18.47 -20.01
C SER A 191 -25.03 -19.06 -18.63
N LYS A 192 -24.06 -19.66 -17.94
CA LYS A 192 -24.26 -20.28 -16.63
C LYS A 192 -24.37 -19.23 -15.54
N THR A 193 -25.35 -19.42 -14.64
CA THR A 193 -25.53 -18.61 -13.43
C THR A 193 -24.39 -18.84 -12.43
N ILE A 194 -24.18 -17.91 -11.49
CA ILE A 194 -23.15 -18.08 -10.45
C ILE A 194 -23.37 -19.38 -9.66
N ILE A 195 -24.62 -19.71 -9.29
CA ILE A 195 -24.89 -20.92 -8.49
C ILE A 195 -24.55 -22.20 -9.25
N GLU A 196 -24.82 -22.26 -10.56
CA GLU A 196 -24.47 -23.42 -11.40
C GLU A 196 -22.96 -23.59 -11.53
N ARG A 197 -22.20 -22.49 -11.56
CA ARG A 197 -20.73 -22.50 -11.65
C ARG A 197 -20.08 -22.99 -10.36
N VAL A 198 -20.61 -22.59 -9.20
CA VAL A 198 -19.98 -22.87 -7.89
C VAL A 198 -20.52 -24.09 -7.16
N LYS A 199 -21.59 -24.74 -7.65
CA LYS A 199 -22.30 -25.83 -6.96
C LYS A 199 -21.38 -26.96 -6.44
N ASP A 200 -20.41 -27.37 -7.25
CA ASP A 200 -19.48 -28.47 -6.94
C ASP A 200 -18.24 -28.00 -6.15
N ALA A 201 -18.10 -26.68 -5.98
CA ALA A 201 -17.03 -26.01 -5.25
C ALA A 201 -17.47 -25.44 -3.88
N MET A 202 -18.72 -25.70 -3.47
CA MET A 202 -19.28 -25.24 -2.19
C MET A 202 -18.88 -26.16 -1.02
N ILE A 203 -18.27 -25.58 0.01
CA ILE A 203 -17.85 -26.26 1.23
C ILE A 203 -18.65 -25.70 2.41
N ASN A 204 -19.28 -26.55 3.22
CA ASN A 204 -20.00 -26.10 4.42
C ASN A 204 -19.05 -25.47 5.44
N THR A 205 -19.39 -24.29 5.94
CA THR A 205 -18.75 -23.72 7.13
C THR A 205 -19.48 -24.14 8.38
N VAL A 206 -18.73 -24.24 9.47
CA VAL A 206 -19.22 -24.79 10.72
C VAL A 206 -18.92 -23.90 11.92
N ASN A 207 -19.79 -24.01 12.93
CA ASN A 207 -19.61 -23.40 14.25
C ASN A 207 -19.30 -21.89 14.21
N TYR A 208 -19.87 -21.17 13.24
CA TYR A 208 -19.70 -19.73 13.05
C TYR A 208 -18.25 -19.29 12.75
N THR A 209 -17.44 -20.19 12.17
CA THR A 209 -16.06 -19.91 11.75
C THR A 209 -15.94 -19.83 10.23
N LYS A 210 -14.89 -19.16 9.73
CA LYS A 210 -14.56 -19.12 8.29
C LYS A 210 -13.82 -20.39 7.81
N ILE A 211 -14.01 -21.53 8.48
CA ILE A 211 -13.28 -22.78 8.24
C ILE A 211 -14.29 -23.85 7.81
N GLY A 212 -13.87 -24.69 6.85
CA GLY A 212 -14.65 -25.84 6.38
C GLY A 212 -14.76 -26.96 7.43
N GLN A 213 -15.71 -27.86 7.22
CA GLN A 213 -15.95 -29.03 8.06
C GLN A 213 -14.69 -29.92 8.17
N GLN A 214 -14.33 -30.34 9.39
CA GLN A 214 -13.28 -31.35 9.65
C GLN A 214 -13.94 -32.68 9.99
N GLU A 215 -13.48 -33.79 9.36
CA GLU A 215 -14.04 -35.13 9.60
C GLU A 215 -13.95 -35.53 11.08
N GLY A 216 -15.05 -36.05 11.63
CA GLY A 216 -15.10 -36.66 12.96
C GLY A 216 -15.66 -35.82 14.13
N LYS A 217 -16.09 -34.57 13.93
CA LYS A 217 -16.71 -33.75 15.01
C LYS A 217 -18.16 -33.38 14.67
N LYS A 218 -19.09 -33.48 15.65
CA LYS A 218 -20.44 -32.89 15.55
C LYS A 218 -20.29 -31.38 15.39
N GLN A 219 -20.74 -30.84 14.27
CA GLN A 219 -20.52 -29.46 13.88
C GLN A 219 -21.83 -28.88 13.31
N GLN A 220 -22.24 -27.70 13.79
CA GLN A 220 -23.41 -27.00 13.27
C GLN A 220 -23.01 -26.29 11.99
N ILE A 221 -23.71 -26.56 10.88
CA ILE A 221 -23.50 -25.82 9.61
C ILE A 221 -24.00 -24.39 9.82
N THR A 222 -23.14 -23.42 9.58
CA THR A 222 -23.41 -21.99 9.80
C THR A 222 -23.27 -21.14 8.54
N GLY A 223 -22.98 -21.78 7.40
CA GLY A 223 -22.86 -21.14 6.09
C GLY A 223 -22.07 -21.98 5.09
N LYS A 224 -21.54 -21.33 4.05
CA LYS A 224 -20.76 -21.96 2.98
C LYS A 224 -19.55 -21.12 2.55
N LEU A 225 -18.52 -21.79 2.06
CA LEU A 225 -17.37 -21.24 1.34
C LEU A 225 -17.45 -21.71 -0.11
N ILE A 226 -16.92 -20.90 -1.02
CA ILE A 226 -16.64 -21.29 -2.41
C ILE A 226 -15.14 -21.46 -2.52
N ASP A 227 -14.67 -22.65 -2.89
CA ASP A 227 -13.26 -22.90 -3.20
C ASP A 227 -13.05 -22.83 -4.70
N LEU A 228 -12.54 -21.69 -5.19
CA LEU A 228 -12.31 -21.44 -6.61
C LEU A 228 -11.37 -22.49 -7.23
N SER A 229 -10.53 -23.15 -6.43
CA SER A 229 -9.64 -24.21 -6.91
C SER A 229 -10.35 -25.53 -7.29
N LEU A 230 -11.58 -25.72 -6.79
CA LEU A 230 -12.41 -26.90 -7.04
C LEU A 230 -13.42 -26.71 -8.19
N MET A 231 -13.50 -25.51 -8.75
CA MET A 231 -14.38 -25.23 -9.88
C MET A 231 -13.92 -25.97 -11.16
N SER A 232 -14.89 -26.33 -12.00
CA SER A 232 -14.63 -26.95 -13.32
C SER A 232 -14.16 -25.94 -14.37
N GLU A 233 -14.32 -24.64 -14.09
CA GLU A 233 -13.96 -23.51 -14.94
C GLU A 233 -13.15 -22.49 -14.13
N ASP A 234 -12.37 -21.64 -14.80
CA ASP A 234 -11.44 -20.69 -14.20
C ASP A 234 -11.77 -19.22 -14.55
N ASN A 235 -12.95 -18.98 -15.12
CA ASN A 235 -13.39 -17.68 -15.61
C ASN A 235 -14.12 -16.87 -14.52
N LEU A 236 -14.68 -17.47 -13.47
CA LEU A 236 -15.25 -16.70 -12.36
C LEU A 236 -14.16 -16.01 -11.50
N CYS A 237 -14.30 -14.70 -11.31
CA CYS A 237 -13.48 -13.88 -10.41
C CYS A 237 -14.29 -13.26 -9.28
N VAL A 238 -13.63 -12.98 -8.16
CA VAL A 238 -14.21 -12.20 -7.05
C VAL A 238 -13.30 -11.03 -6.73
N ILE A 239 -13.83 -9.82 -6.80
CA ILE A 239 -13.21 -8.60 -6.27
C ILE A 239 -13.70 -8.43 -4.83
N ASP A 240 -12.80 -8.30 -3.87
CA ASP A 240 -13.12 -8.07 -2.46
C ASP A 240 -12.72 -6.66 -2.08
N ILE A 241 -13.70 -5.88 -1.63
CA ILE A 241 -13.52 -4.51 -1.18
C ILE A 241 -13.58 -4.45 0.33
N ASP A 242 -12.44 -4.19 0.94
CA ASP A 242 -12.26 -4.02 2.37
C ASP A 242 -12.36 -2.53 2.75
N ILE A 243 -13.53 -2.10 3.23
CA ILE A 243 -13.75 -0.71 3.67
C ILE A 243 -13.09 -0.47 5.04
N HIS A 244 -12.34 0.62 5.16
CA HIS A 244 -11.63 0.96 6.40
C HIS A 244 -12.62 1.26 7.55
N LYS A 245 -12.28 0.77 8.76
CA LYS A 245 -13.17 0.76 9.94
C LYS A 245 -12.97 1.97 10.86
N ASP A 246 -12.09 2.89 10.49
CA ASP A 246 -11.85 4.16 11.17
C ASP A 246 -12.95 5.20 10.91
N LYS A 247 -13.86 4.91 9.97
CA LYS A 247 -14.98 5.77 9.57
C LYS A 247 -16.28 5.42 10.32
N SER A 248 -17.20 6.37 10.38
CA SER A 248 -18.53 6.14 10.96
C SER A 248 -19.34 5.13 10.13
N ILE A 249 -20.33 4.48 10.74
CA ILE A 249 -21.18 3.49 10.06
C ILE A 249 -21.91 4.12 8.86
N GLU A 250 -22.36 5.36 9.00
CA GLU A 250 -23.03 6.14 7.96
C GLU A 250 -22.12 6.41 6.75
N GLU A 251 -20.85 6.74 7.00
CA GLU A 251 -19.85 6.93 5.94
C GLU A 251 -19.50 5.62 5.23
N ILE A 252 -19.37 4.52 5.98
CA ILE A 252 -19.11 3.19 5.41
C ILE A 252 -20.27 2.78 4.48
N ASP A 253 -21.51 3.01 4.90
CA ASP A 253 -22.69 2.70 4.09
C ASP A 253 -22.77 3.60 2.85
N LYS A 254 -22.43 4.89 2.96
CA LYS A 254 -22.33 5.81 1.83
C LYS A 254 -21.26 5.38 0.82
N ILE A 255 -20.06 5.01 1.29
CA ILE A 255 -18.98 4.50 0.44
C ILE A 255 -19.44 3.25 -0.31
N ARG A 256 -20.07 2.30 0.39
CA ARG A 256 -20.57 1.06 -0.22
C ARG A 256 -21.64 1.34 -1.27
N GLN A 257 -22.58 2.25 -0.99
CA GLN A 257 -23.63 2.60 -1.95
C GLN A 257 -23.04 3.25 -3.21
N ASN A 258 -22.11 4.20 -3.06
CA ASN A 258 -21.42 4.81 -4.19
C ASN A 258 -20.68 3.77 -5.05
N LEU A 259 -20.05 2.77 -4.42
CA LEU A 259 -19.40 1.68 -5.13
C LEU A 259 -20.41 0.83 -5.91
N ILE A 260 -21.54 0.46 -5.29
CA ILE A 260 -22.62 -0.29 -5.95
C ILE A 260 -23.19 0.50 -7.14
N ASP A 261 -23.46 1.78 -6.97
CA ASP A 261 -23.98 2.67 -8.03
C ASP A 261 -22.99 2.82 -9.20
N SER A 262 -21.70 2.62 -8.92
CA SER A 262 -20.64 2.64 -9.94
C SER A 262 -20.52 1.32 -10.72
N LEU A 263 -21.14 0.22 -10.31
CA LEU A 263 -20.94 -1.09 -10.96
C LEU A 263 -21.90 -1.33 -12.14
N PRO A 264 -21.52 -2.18 -13.12
CA PRO A 264 -22.46 -2.69 -14.11
C PRO A 264 -23.60 -3.50 -13.46
N PRO A 265 -24.80 -3.57 -14.07
CA PRO A 265 -25.96 -4.26 -13.48
C PRO A 265 -25.81 -5.79 -13.41
N ASN A 266 -24.95 -6.37 -14.25
CA ASN A 266 -24.70 -7.80 -14.41
C ASN A 266 -23.48 -8.26 -13.60
N VAL A 267 -23.48 -8.04 -12.29
CA VAL A 267 -22.46 -8.57 -11.35
C VAL A 267 -23.14 -9.24 -10.17
N GLY A 268 -22.50 -10.22 -9.52
CA GLY A 268 -23.01 -10.77 -8.26
C GLY A 268 -22.49 -9.96 -7.07
N LEU A 269 -23.36 -9.52 -6.16
CA LEU A 269 -22.96 -8.66 -5.04
C LEU A 269 -23.25 -9.31 -3.68
N VAL A 270 -22.25 -9.32 -2.81
CA VAL A 270 -22.38 -9.83 -1.43
C VAL A 270 -21.76 -8.85 -0.45
N LYS A 271 -22.55 -8.35 0.50
CA LYS A 271 -22.06 -7.56 1.63
C LYS A 271 -21.29 -8.47 2.58
N THR A 272 -20.07 -8.09 2.92
CA THR A 272 -19.23 -8.90 3.82
C THR A 272 -19.59 -8.66 5.28
N ALA A 273 -19.24 -9.62 6.15
CA ALA A 273 -19.51 -9.55 7.58
C ALA A 273 -19.00 -8.27 8.28
N HIS A 274 -18.00 -7.60 7.72
CA HIS A 274 -17.41 -6.37 8.27
C HIS A 274 -17.82 -5.10 7.55
N GLY A 275 -18.84 -5.15 6.69
CA GLY A 275 -19.34 -4.00 5.97
C GLY A 275 -18.62 -3.70 4.65
N GLY A 276 -17.72 -4.56 4.20
CA GLY A 276 -17.13 -4.53 2.85
C GLY A 276 -18.06 -5.11 1.77
N LEU A 277 -17.52 -5.37 0.59
CA LEU A 277 -18.29 -5.84 -0.57
C LEU A 277 -17.50 -6.85 -1.42
N HIS A 278 -18.06 -8.05 -1.63
CA HIS A 278 -17.61 -8.97 -2.68
C HIS A 278 -18.38 -8.72 -3.97
N ILE A 279 -17.66 -8.70 -5.09
CA ILE A 279 -18.22 -8.50 -6.43
C ILE A 279 -17.77 -9.67 -7.31
N TYR A 280 -18.73 -10.44 -7.81
CA TYR A 280 -18.52 -11.60 -8.66
C TYR A 280 -18.62 -11.18 -10.13
N CYS A 281 -17.58 -11.51 -10.89
CA CYS A 281 -17.33 -11.05 -12.25
C CYS A 281 -16.77 -12.17 -13.14
N ASN A 282 -16.69 -11.93 -14.45
CA ASN A 282 -15.96 -12.77 -15.38
C ASN A 282 -14.51 -12.26 -15.58
N LYS A 283 -13.52 -13.13 -15.42
CA LYS A 283 -12.11 -12.87 -15.69
C LYS A 283 -11.88 -12.51 -17.15
N ASN A 284 -12.56 -13.17 -18.09
CA ASN A 284 -12.46 -12.96 -19.53
C ASN A 284 -11.00 -12.91 -20.03
N PHE A 285 -10.21 -13.93 -19.65
CA PHE A 285 -8.78 -14.08 -19.96
C PHE A 285 -7.85 -12.98 -19.40
N TYR A 286 -8.35 -12.10 -18.54
CA TYR A 286 -7.54 -11.11 -17.85
C TYR A 286 -6.45 -11.80 -17.02
N GLN A 287 -5.17 -11.51 -17.31
CA GLN A 287 -4.05 -12.18 -16.68
C GLN A 287 -3.72 -11.55 -15.34
N LEU A 288 -3.87 -12.33 -14.28
CA LEU A 288 -3.50 -11.92 -12.93
C LEU A 288 -2.18 -12.59 -12.50
N PRO A 289 -1.30 -11.88 -11.77
CA PRO A 289 0.01 -12.42 -11.40
C PRO A 289 -0.07 -13.59 -10.40
N SER A 290 -1.18 -13.72 -9.67
CA SER A 290 -1.40 -14.81 -8.73
C SER A 290 -2.89 -15.16 -8.57
N ASN A 291 -3.21 -16.26 -7.88
CA ASN A 291 -4.59 -16.60 -7.51
C ASN A 291 -5.22 -15.61 -6.52
N ARG A 292 -4.40 -14.90 -5.75
CA ARG A 292 -4.82 -13.95 -4.72
C ARG A 292 -4.00 -12.68 -4.83
N ASN A 293 -4.55 -11.68 -5.51
CA ASN A 293 -3.88 -10.41 -5.72
C ASN A 293 -4.38 -9.47 -4.64
N VAL A 294 -3.59 -9.29 -3.59
CA VAL A 294 -3.94 -8.50 -2.42
C VAL A 294 -3.52 -7.06 -2.65
N LYS A 295 -4.37 -6.10 -2.26
CA LYS A 295 -4.16 -4.65 -2.37
C LYS A 295 -3.80 -4.22 -3.79
N VAL A 296 -4.58 -4.71 -4.76
CA VAL A 296 -4.52 -4.28 -6.16
C VAL A 296 -4.67 -2.76 -6.27
N ALA A 297 -5.53 -2.18 -5.43
CA ALA A 297 -5.62 -0.74 -5.20
C ALA A 297 -5.78 -0.45 -3.71
N ILE A 298 -5.11 0.60 -3.25
CA ILE A 298 -5.20 1.12 -1.89
C ILE A 298 -5.73 2.54 -2.02
N THR A 299 -6.84 2.83 -1.34
CA THR A 299 -7.40 4.19 -1.26
C THR A 299 -7.40 4.66 0.19
N ASP A 300 -7.70 5.94 0.42
CA ASP A 300 -7.87 6.46 1.79
C ASP A 300 -9.11 5.85 2.50
N SER A 301 -10.00 5.18 1.77
CA SER A 301 -11.31 4.72 2.27
C SER A 301 -11.51 3.20 2.28
N TYR A 302 -10.85 2.48 1.38
CA TYR A 302 -10.99 1.04 1.20
C TYR A 302 -9.81 0.45 0.41
N ASP A 303 -9.56 -0.84 0.62
CA ASP A 303 -8.62 -1.67 -0.13
C ASP A 303 -9.37 -2.57 -1.12
N ILE A 304 -8.73 -2.92 -2.24
CA ILE A 304 -9.26 -3.85 -3.25
C ILE A 304 -8.34 -5.06 -3.40
N ASP A 305 -8.90 -6.25 -3.17
CA ASP A 305 -8.28 -7.55 -3.44
C ASP A 305 -8.99 -8.23 -4.62
N VAL A 306 -8.27 -9.06 -5.39
CA VAL A 306 -8.85 -9.85 -6.48
C VAL A 306 -8.49 -11.33 -6.33
N PHE A 307 -9.51 -12.15 -6.17
CA PHE A 307 -9.45 -13.61 -6.09
C PHE A 307 -9.87 -14.23 -7.42
N ALA A 308 -8.97 -15.01 -8.02
CA ALA A 308 -9.23 -15.75 -9.25
C ALA A 308 -8.42 -17.05 -9.26
N GLN A 309 -8.77 -17.98 -10.15
CA GLN A 309 -7.98 -19.19 -10.34
C GLN A 309 -7.04 -19.01 -11.54
N MET A 310 -5.73 -18.87 -11.29
CA MET A 310 -4.67 -18.76 -12.31
C MET A 310 -3.84 -20.04 -12.39
N THR A 311 -3.47 -20.62 -11.23
CA THR A 311 -2.69 -21.86 -11.13
C THR A 311 -3.34 -22.84 -10.16
N LYS A 312 -3.75 -24.02 -10.66
CA LYS A 312 -4.41 -25.05 -9.82
C LYS A 312 -3.43 -25.72 -8.84
N TYR A 313 -2.18 -25.87 -9.26
CA TYR A 313 -1.13 -26.55 -8.50
C TYR A 313 -0.04 -25.58 -8.06
N LYS A 314 0.55 -25.85 -6.91
CA LYS A 314 1.64 -25.03 -6.35
C LYS A 314 2.92 -25.20 -7.18
N ILE A 315 3.61 -24.09 -7.45
CA ILE A 315 4.86 -24.06 -8.20
C ILE A 315 6.04 -23.93 -7.24
N GLU A 316 6.95 -24.92 -7.22
CA GLU A 316 8.20 -24.89 -6.46
C GLU A 316 9.38 -25.09 -7.43
N ASN A 317 10.39 -24.22 -7.36
CA ASN A 317 11.57 -24.25 -8.25
C ASN A 317 11.22 -24.31 -9.75
N GLY A 318 10.12 -23.65 -10.16
CA GLY A 318 9.64 -23.65 -11.55
C GLY A 318 8.91 -24.92 -12.00
N GLN A 319 8.67 -25.88 -11.10
CA GLN A 319 7.90 -27.11 -11.38
C GLN A 319 6.57 -27.13 -10.60
N GLU A 320 5.51 -27.65 -11.22
CA GLU A 320 4.21 -27.80 -10.57
C GLU A 320 4.24 -29.07 -9.72
N THR A 321 3.83 -28.93 -8.47
CA THR A 321 3.64 -30.04 -7.54
C THR A 321 2.25 -30.66 -7.71
N LYS A 322 1.91 -31.69 -6.93
CA LYS A 322 0.53 -32.23 -6.85
C LYS A 322 -0.33 -31.51 -5.82
N GLU A 323 0.20 -30.51 -5.13
CA GLU A 323 -0.49 -29.78 -4.06
C GLU A 323 -1.40 -28.69 -4.66
N ILE A 324 -2.69 -28.72 -4.33
CA ILE A 324 -3.67 -27.74 -4.81
C ILE A 324 -3.55 -26.45 -4.00
N VAL A 325 -3.44 -25.31 -4.69
CA VAL A 325 -3.44 -23.99 -4.04
C VAL A 325 -4.88 -23.62 -3.68
N GLN A 326 -5.24 -23.78 -2.41
CA GLN A 326 -6.59 -23.45 -1.93
C GLN A 326 -6.88 -21.96 -2.13
N ASN A 327 -8.02 -21.64 -2.74
CA ASN A 327 -8.46 -20.27 -2.94
C ASN A 327 -9.94 -20.12 -2.59
N ARG A 328 -10.20 -19.79 -1.32
CA ARG A 328 -11.55 -19.79 -0.76
C ARG A 328 -12.10 -18.39 -0.53
N VAL A 329 -13.38 -18.22 -0.84
CA VAL A 329 -14.18 -17.01 -0.60
C VAL A 329 -15.45 -17.39 0.17
N VAL A 330 -15.91 -16.54 1.09
CA VAL A 330 -17.14 -16.79 1.86
C VAL A 330 -18.38 -16.51 1.02
N ALA A 331 -19.32 -17.47 0.99
CA ALA A 331 -20.57 -17.37 0.24
C ALA A 331 -21.63 -16.55 1.01
N PRO A 332 -22.64 -15.97 0.33
CA PRO A 332 -23.75 -15.29 0.99
C PRO A 332 -24.54 -16.26 1.90
N ASN A 333 -25.34 -15.69 2.81
CA ASN A 333 -26.10 -16.41 3.84
C ASN A 333 -25.22 -17.13 4.89
N THR A 334 -23.92 -16.81 4.95
CA THR A 334 -23.00 -17.33 5.95
C THR A 334 -22.97 -16.45 7.20
N SER A 335 -23.13 -17.08 8.37
CA SER A 335 -23.03 -16.41 9.67
C SER A 335 -21.70 -16.71 10.35
N ILE A 336 -20.97 -15.69 10.79
CA ILE A 336 -19.73 -15.80 11.57
C ILE A 336 -19.90 -15.19 12.97
N ARG A 337 -19.13 -15.65 13.95
CA ARG A 337 -19.15 -15.11 15.32
C ARG A 337 -17.78 -14.59 15.70
N GLU A 338 -17.76 -13.39 16.26
CA GLU A 338 -16.57 -12.76 16.82
C GLU A 338 -16.83 -12.30 18.24
N THR A 339 -15.78 -12.26 19.06
CA THR A 339 -15.87 -11.70 20.41
C THR A 339 -15.29 -10.30 20.39
N LYS A 340 -16.11 -9.27 20.63
CA LYS A 340 -15.68 -7.88 20.79
C LYS A 340 -16.12 -7.40 22.17
N ASN A 341 -15.21 -6.79 22.93
CA ASN A 341 -15.46 -6.28 24.29
C ASN A 341 -16.13 -7.31 25.21
N ASN A 342 -15.65 -8.56 25.20
CA ASN A 342 -16.24 -9.71 25.94
C ASN A 342 -17.70 -10.06 25.59
N GLN A 343 -18.26 -9.50 24.51
CA GLN A 343 -19.57 -9.87 23.98
C GLN A 343 -19.43 -10.62 22.65
N ARG A 344 -20.22 -11.69 22.48
CA ARG A 344 -20.28 -12.46 21.24
C ARG A 344 -21.21 -11.76 20.25
N VAL A 345 -20.66 -11.28 19.13
CA VAL A 345 -21.40 -10.67 18.04
C VAL A 345 -21.48 -11.66 16.88
N THR A 346 -22.68 -11.85 16.32
CA THR A 346 -22.86 -12.65 15.10
C THR A 346 -22.98 -11.70 13.91
N LEU A 347 -22.11 -11.88 12.93
CA LEU A 347 -22.07 -11.10 11.68
C LEU A 347 -22.50 -11.99 10.51
N LYS A 348 -23.08 -11.40 9.46
CA LYS A 348 -23.61 -12.13 8.32
C LYS A 348 -23.04 -11.63 7.00
N TYR A 349 -22.84 -12.56 6.06
CA TYR A 349 -22.65 -12.28 4.65
C TYR A 349 -24.03 -12.27 3.98
N GLU A 350 -24.38 -11.20 3.29
CA GLU A 350 -25.73 -10.99 2.76
C GLU A 350 -25.64 -10.68 1.26
N ALA A 351 -26.42 -11.39 0.44
CA ALA A 351 -26.54 -11.07 -0.97
C ALA A 351 -27.24 -9.70 -1.11
N VAL A 352 -26.63 -8.81 -1.89
CA VAL A 352 -27.16 -7.45 -2.12
C VAL A 352 -28.12 -7.43 -3.32
N ASN A 353 -27.89 -8.31 -4.29
CA ASN A 353 -28.76 -8.52 -5.45
C ASN A 353 -29.07 -10.02 -5.62
N ASP A 354 -29.72 -10.38 -6.74
CA ASP A 354 -30.01 -11.77 -7.10
C ASP A 354 -28.72 -12.51 -7.54
N TRP A 355 -27.81 -12.67 -6.57
CA TRP A 355 -26.47 -13.23 -6.75
C TRP A 355 -26.51 -14.65 -7.31
N GLU A 356 -27.49 -15.47 -6.89
CA GLU A 356 -27.57 -16.87 -7.32
C GLU A 356 -27.83 -16.99 -8.82
N ASN A 357 -28.75 -16.20 -9.35
CA ASN A 357 -29.19 -16.27 -10.74
C ASN A 357 -28.45 -15.31 -11.68
N ALA A 358 -27.48 -14.53 -11.17
CA ALA A 358 -26.68 -13.65 -12.01
C ALA A 358 -25.89 -14.46 -13.04
N SER A 359 -26.06 -14.13 -14.31
CA SER A 359 -25.36 -14.70 -15.47
C SER A 359 -24.85 -13.58 -16.38
N HIS A 360 -24.10 -13.93 -17.43
CA HIS A 360 -23.51 -12.96 -18.36
C HIS A 360 -22.73 -11.86 -17.62
N LEU A 361 -21.91 -12.26 -16.65
CA LEU A 361 -21.30 -11.33 -15.71
C LEU A 361 -20.38 -10.33 -16.42
N ALA A 362 -20.37 -9.10 -15.93
CA ALA A 362 -19.46 -8.06 -16.42
C ALA A 362 -18.01 -8.51 -16.28
N SER A 363 -17.17 -8.01 -17.18
CA SER A 363 -15.76 -8.41 -17.17
C SER A 363 -14.97 -7.70 -16.07
N LEU A 364 -13.99 -8.39 -15.49
CA LEU A 364 -13.05 -7.82 -14.52
C LEU A 364 -12.41 -6.55 -15.07
N ARG A 365 -11.98 -6.59 -16.35
CA ARG A 365 -11.39 -5.44 -17.04
C ARG A 365 -12.34 -4.26 -17.13
N GLU A 366 -13.61 -4.48 -17.48
CA GLU A 366 -14.62 -3.43 -17.55
C GLU A 366 -14.83 -2.74 -16.20
N ILE A 367 -14.90 -3.52 -15.11
CA ILE A 367 -15.05 -2.99 -13.75
C ILE A 367 -13.81 -2.17 -13.36
N LEU A 368 -12.61 -2.72 -13.58
CA LEU A 368 -11.36 -2.06 -13.23
C LEU A 368 -11.08 -0.82 -14.08
N ASP A 369 -11.36 -0.86 -15.39
CA ASP A 369 -11.22 0.29 -16.29
C ASP A 369 -12.17 1.43 -15.86
N LYS A 370 -13.38 1.11 -15.40
CA LYS A 370 -14.34 2.10 -14.87
C LYS A 370 -13.82 2.78 -13.60
N TRP A 371 -13.01 2.07 -12.81
CA TRP A 371 -12.33 2.60 -11.63
C TRP A 371 -10.90 3.12 -11.92
N ASN A 372 -10.45 3.07 -13.18
CA ASN A 372 -9.11 3.43 -13.62
C ASN A 372 -7.99 2.64 -12.91
N ILE A 373 -8.19 1.34 -12.72
CA ILE A 373 -7.24 0.38 -12.11
C ILE A 373 -6.71 -0.55 -13.21
N ASP A 374 -5.40 -0.79 -13.25
CA ASP A 374 -4.72 -1.65 -14.23
C ASP A 374 -3.88 -2.71 -13.49
N ILE A 375 -4.01 -4.01 -13.79
CA ILE A 375 -3.37 -5.11 -13.01
C ILE A 375 -2.38 -5.94 -13.85
N GLU A 376 -2.35 -5.82 -15.18
CA GLU A 376 -1.61 -6.71 -16.10
C GLU A 376 -0.10 -6.41 -16.24
N MET A 377 0.55 -5.91 -15.20
CA MET A 377 1.85 -5.24 -15.35
C MET A 377 3.08 -6.08 -14.98
N SER A 378 4.15 -5.99 -15.78
CA SER A 378 5.49 -6.44 -15.36
C SER A 378 5.96 -5.65 -14.14
N TYR A 379 6.80 -6.21 -13.26
CA TYR A 379 7.29 -5.49 -12.07
C TYR A 379 7.99 -4.16 -12.41
N LYS A 380 8.69 -4.09 -13.55
CA LYS A 380 9.35 -2.87 -14.04
C LYS A 380 8.33 -1.82 -14.50
N ASP A 381 7.29 -2.25 -15.20
CA ASP A 381 6.19 -1.37 -15.61
C ASP A 381 5.31 -0.98 -14.41
N TYR A 382 5.20 -1.84 -13.38
CA TYR A 382 4.49 -1.61 -12.13
C TYR A 382 5.21 -0.57 -11.29
N ALA A 383 6.54 -0.63 -11.20
CA ALA A 383 7.37 0.39 -10.56
C ALA A 383 7.27 1.74 -11.28
N GLN A 384 7.27 1.74 -12.62
CA GLN A 384 7.06 2.93 -13.43
C GLN A 384 5.63 3.48 -13.30
N GLN A 385 4.62 2.61 -13.23
CA GLN A 385 3.24 3.00 -12.96
C GLN A 385 3.00 3.40 -11.50
N LEU A 386 3.70 2.89 -10.50
CA LEU A 386 3.63 3.42 -9.14
C LEU A 386 4.10 4.88 -9.11
N HIS A 387 5.14 5.17 -9.89
CA HIS A 387 5.60 6.55 -10.11
C HIS A 387 4.59 7.39 -10.91
N ASP A 388 3.95 6.84 -11.95
CA ASP A 388 3.02 7.58 -12.82
C ASP A 388 1.58 7.69 -12.25
N ARG A 389 1.08 6.67 -11.54
CA ARG A 389 -0.20 6.64 -10.80
C ARG A 389 -0.21 7.69 -9.71
N LYS A 390 0.93 7.91 -9.05
CA LYS A 390 1.09 8.99 -8.06
C LYS A 390 0.66 10.35 -8.62
N TYR A 391 0.89 10.60 -9.91
CA TYR A 391 0.51 11.84 -10.58
C TYR A 391 -0.89 11.80 -11.24
N GLY A 392 -1.44 10.60 -11.47
CA GLY A 392 -2.70 10.37 -12.18
C GLY A 392 -3.91 10.06 -11.29
N VAL A 393 -3.80 10.08 -9.96
CA VAL A 393 -4.95 9.93 -9.04
C VAL A 393 -5.87 11.14 -9.18
N GLN A 394 -7.13 10.88 -9.59
CA GLN A 394 -8.15 11.92 -9.79
C GLN A 394 -9.25 11.89 -8.74
N VAL A 395 -9.18 10.97 -7.77
CA VAL A 395 -10.16 10.91 -6.67
C VAL A 395 -9.63 11.76 -5.53
N ASN A 396 -10.38 12.78 -5.12
CA ASN A 396 -10.02 13.61 -3.98
C ASN A 396 -10.36 12.92 -2.64
N TYR A 397 -10.00 13.56 -1.52
CA TYR A 397 -10.22 13.03 -0.16
C TYR A 397 -11.71 12.77 0.17
N GLU A 398 -12.63 13.36 -0.58
CA GLU A 398 -14.08 13.20 -0.43
C GLU A 398 -14.67 12.09 -1.32
N GLY A 399 -13.83 11.42 -2.13
CA GLY A 399 -14.27 10.37 -3.05
C GLY A 399 -14.86 10.88 -4.36
N THR A 400 -14.65 12.16 -4.71
CA THR A 400 -15.12 12.77 -5.96
C THR A 400 -14.02 12.88 -7.00
N ILE A 401 -14.38 12.88 -8.29
CA ILE A 401 -13.44 13.02 -9.40
C ILE A 401 -13.06 14.48 -9.57
N GLU A 402 -11.77 14.75 -9.60
CA GLU A 402 -11.22 16.08 -9.74
C GLU A 402 -11.43 16.66 -11.16
N GLN A 403 -11.68 17.96 -11.21
CA GLN A 403 -11.83 18.69 -12.46
C GLN A 403 -10.45 18.87 -13.13
N MET A 404 -10.39 18.63 -14.44
CA MET A 404 -9.17 18.82 -15.22
C MET A 404 -8.85 20.32 -15.37
N SER A 405 -7.59 20.72 -15.17
CA SER A 405 -7.16 22.12 -15.35
C SER A 405 -7.13 22.51 -16.82
N ASP A 406 -7.39 23.79 -17.12
CA ASP A 406 -7.40 24.32 -18.50
C ASP A 406 -6.05 24.11 -19.22
N GLU A 407 -4.92 24.28 -18.51
CA GLU A 407 -3.57 24.01 -19.03
C GLU A 407 -3.41 22.55 -19.49
N LEU A 408 -3.92 21.60 -18.71
CA LEU A 408 -3.86 20.18 -19.04
C LEU A 408 -4.88 19.80 -20.13
N ALA A 409 -6.07 20.40 -20.09
CA ALA A 409 -7.12 20.19 -21.08
C ALA A 409 -6.67 20.66 -22.47
N GLN A 410 -6.04 21.83 -22.56
CA GLN A 410 -5.48 22.34 -23.81
C GLN A 410 -4.38 21.42 -24.34
N ALA A 411 -3.43 21.02 -23.49
CA ALA A 411 -2.38 20.08 -23.88
C ALA A 411 -2.96 18.74 -24.37
N CYS A 412 -4.06 18.27 -23.75
CA CYS A 412 -4.75 17.07 -24.23
C CYS A 412 -5.33 17.28 -25.63
N VAL A 413 -6.01 18.40 -25.88
CA VAL A 413 -6.56 18.74 -27.20
C VAL A 413 -5.48 18.89 -28.27
N ASP A 414 -4.37 19.54 -27.94
CA ASP A 414 -3.23 19.74 -28.85
C ASP A 414 -2.57 18.42 -29.27
N GLY A 415 -2.55 17.44 -28.35
CA GLY A 415 -2.00 16.11 -28.57
C GLY A 415 -2.88 15.15 -29.38
N LEU A 416 -4.17 15.44 -29.55
CA LEU A 416 -5.13 14.64 -30.34
C LEU A 416 -4.92 14.83 -31.85
N LYS A 417 -3.74 14.49 -32.35
CA LYS A 417 -3.35 14.60 -33.76
C LYS A 417 -2.71 13.31 -34.24
N ASN A 418 -2.86 13.02 -35.53
CA ASN A 418 -2.29 11.86 -36.21
C ASN A 418 -2.76 10.51 -35.63
N LEU A 419 -3.97 10.44 -35.07
CA LEU A 419 -4.56 9.21 -34.55
C LEU A 419 -5.40 8.50 -35.63
N ASP A 420 -5.36 7.17 -35.65
CA ASP A 420 -6.31 6.34 -36.38
C ASP A 420 -7.54 6.07 -35.49
N ILE A 421 -8.71 6.56 -35.93
CA ILE A 421 -9.93 6.57 -35.12
C ILE A 421 -10.97 5.59 -35.68
N HIS A 422 -11.41 4.68 -34.82
CA HIS A 422 -12.30 3.57 -35.13
C HIS A 422 -13.70 3.77 -34.52
N ASN A 423 -14.69 3.08 -35.09
CA ASN A 423 -16.09 3.23 -34.66
C ASN A 423 -16.43 2.40 -33.41
N TYR A 424 -15.95 1.16 -33.37
CA TYR A 424 -16.32 0.21 -32.32
C TYR A 424 -15.41 0.35 -31.09
N PRO A 425 -15.96 0.22 -29.88
CA PRO A 425 -15.18 0.28 -28.67
C PRO A 425 -14.31 -0.98 -28.55
N GLN A 426 -13.01 -0.81 -28.81
CA GLN A 426 -11.97 -1.72 -28.36
C GLN A 426 -11.28 -1.13 -27.13
N PRO A 427 -10.52 -1.93 -26.37
CA PRO A 427 -9.70 -1.39 -25.31
C PRO A 427 -8.80 -0.26 -25.82
N ILE A 428 -8.73 0.84 -25.06
CA ILE A 428 -8.02 2.07 -25.48
C ILE A 428 -6.53 1.81 -25.77
N ASN A 429 -5.92 0.75 -25.26
CA ASN A 429 -4.54 0.40 -25.59
C ASN A 429 -4.37 -0.27 -26.96
N MET A 430 -5.46 -0.72 -27.59
CA MET A 430 -5.46 -1.37 -28.91
C MET A 430 -5.85 -0.38 -30.01
N GLU A 431 -7.01 0.28 -29.88
CA GLU A 431 -7.51 1.23 -30.88
C GLU A 431 -8.18 2.43 -30.20
N VAL A 432 -8.09 3.60 -30.82
CA VAL A 432 -8.82 4.79 -30.35
C VAL A 432 -10.22 4.79 -30.93
N SER A 433 -11.23 4.71 -30.06
CA SER A 433 -12.62 4.82 -30.51
C SER A 433 -13.08 6.27 -30.57
N LEU A 434 -13.91 6.59 -31.56
CA LEU A 434 -14.51 7.91 -31.70
C LEU A 434 -15.34 8.30 -30.46
N LEU A 435 -16.03 7.33 -29.86
CA LEU A 435 -16.76 7.51 -28.62
C LEU A 435 -15.84 7.94 -27.47
N SER A 436 -14.68 7.29 -27.29
CA SER A 436 -13.76 7.64 -26.21
C SER A 436 -13.20 9.06 -26.32
N ILE A 437 -12.97 9.56 -27.55
CA ILE A 437 -12.55 10.95 -27.77
C ILE A 437 -13.68 11.92 -27.38
N PHE A 438 -14.92 11.65 -27.81
CA PHE A 438 -16.05 12.50 -27.44
C PHE A 438 -16.33 12.51 -25.93
N CYS A 439 -16.28 11.36 -25.25
CA CYS A 439 -16.37 11.31 -23.79
C CYS A 439 -15.32 12.22 -23.14
N GLY A 440 -14.09 12.23 -23.67
CA GLY A 440 -13.01 13.11 -23.23
C GLY A 440 -13.33 14.59 -23.43
N LEU A 441 -13.65 14.97 -24.65
CA LEU A 441 -13.86 16.38 -25.01
C LEU A 441 -15.08 16.98 -24.33
N TYR A 442 -16.21 16.26 -24.26
CA TYR A 442 -17.40 16.75 -23.54
C TYR A 442 -17.20 16.83 -22.02
N GLY A 443 -16.19 16.14 -21.49
CA GLY A 443 -15.75 16.28 -20.10
C GLY A 443 -14.94 17.54 -19.81
N ILE A 444 -14.46 18.27 -20.82
CA ILE A 444 -13.73 19.53 -20.64
C ILE A 444 -14.74 20.63 -20.32
N THR A 445 -14.51 21.32 -19.20
CA THR A 445 -15.40 22.38 -18.72
C THR A 445 -15.23 23.70 -19.46
N ASN A 446 -14.01 24.02 -19.92
CA ASN A 446 -13.76 25.19 -20.75
C ASN A 446 -14.31 24.99 -22.17
N GLU A 447 -15.34 25.76 -22.51
CA GLU A 447 -16.08 25.64 -23.76
C GLU A 447 -15.24 25.93 -25.01
N SER A 448 -14.29 26.86 -24.92
CA SER A 448 -13.39 27.21 -26.04
C SER A 448 -12.50 26.02 -26.39
N ILE A 449 -11.86 25.43 -25.38
CA ILE A 449 -10.95 24.27 -25.53
C ILE A 449 -11.71 23.06 -26.06
N ARG A 450 -12.91 22.81 -25.53
CA ARG A 450 -13.79 21.73 -25.99
C ARG A 450 -14.14 21.88 -27.47
N THR A 451 -14.56 23.07 -27.88
CA THR A 451 -14.98 23.35 -29.26
C THR A 451 -13.81 23.18 -30.23
N GLU A 452 -12.63 23.66 -29.86
CA GLU A 452 -11.39 23.43 -30.61
C GLU A 452 -11.10 21.94 -30.76
N GLY A 453 -11.15 21.18 -29.66
CA GLY A 453 -10.89 19.74 -29.69
C GLY A 453 -11.87 18.97 -30.58
N ILE A 454 -13.15 19.34 -30.59
CA ILE A 454 -14.17 18.73 -31.47
C ILE A 454 -13.87 19.01 -32.94
N ASN A 455 -13.44 20.24 -33.27
CA ASN A 455 -13.08 20.61 -34.64
C ASN A 455 -11.81 19.87 -35.11
N ASN A 456 -10.87 19.67 -34.19
CA ASN A 456 -9.59 19.01 -34.46
C ASN A 456 -9.72 17.53 -34.84
N ILE A 457 -10.81 16.85 -34.42
CA ILE A 457 -11.01 15.41 -34.69
C ILE A 457 -10.90 15.11 -36.18
N ARG A 458 -11.72 15.76 -37.02
CA ARG A 458 -11.72 15.51 -38.47
C ARG A 458 -10.56 16.19 -39.20
N GLN A 459 -9.99 17.25 -38.62
CA GLN A 459 -8.95 18.05 -39.26
C GLN A 459 -7.57 17.40 -39.16
N PHE A 460 -7.25 16.78 -38.03
CA PHE A 460 -5.89 16.30 -37.74
C PHE A 460 -5.78 14.79 -37.54
N ASN A 461 -6.89 14.04 -37.64
CA ASN A 461 -6.89 12.59 -37.42
C ASN A 461 -7.55 11.84 -38.57
N LYS A 462 -7.24 10.55 -38.69
CA LYS A 462 -7.75 9.70 -39.76
C LYS A 462 -8.89 8.83 -39.23
N LEU A 463 -10.10 9.09 -39.72
CA LEU A 463 -11.28 8.32 -39.31
C LEU A 463 -11.51 7.15 -40.27
N SER A 464 -11.84 5.99 -39.72
CA SER A 464 -12.40 4.89 -40.53
C SER A 464 -13.74 5.28 -41.14
N VAL A 465 -14.10 4.70 -42.30
CA VAL A 465 -15.35 4.99 -43.01
C VAL A 465 -16.59 4.81 -42.11
N ASN A 466 -16.56 3.80 -41.23
CA ASN A 466 -17.64 3.55 -40.28
C ASN A 466 -17.65 4.55 -39.12
N ALA A 467 -16.49 5.05 -38.68
CA ALA A 467 -16.42 6.08 -37.65
C ALA A 467 -16.97 7.41 -38.17
N ASP A 468 -16.63 7.77 -39.42
CA ASP A 468 -17.11 9.00 -40.02
C ASP A 468 -18.63 8.98 -40.29
N LYS A 469 -19.17 7.84 -40.74
CA LYS A 469 -20.63 7.65 -40.89
C LYS A 469 -21.39 7.77 -39.56
N ASN A 470 -20.80 7.33 -38.46
CA ASN A 470 -21.43 7.33 -37.13
C ASN A 470 -21.06 8.53 -36.25
N TYR A 471 -20.41 9.55 -36.82
CA TYR A 471 -19.86 10.69 -36.09
C TYR A 471 -20.87 11.39 -35.17
N GLY A 472 -22.06 11.70 -35.69
CA GLY A 472 -23.12 12.36 -34.90
C GLY A 472 -23.65 11.50 -33.75
N GLN A 473 -23.79 10.19 -33.97
CA GLN A 473 -24.24 9.27 -32.93
C GLN A 473 -23.19 9.11 -31.82
N ALA A 474 -21.91 9.00 -32.20
CA ALA A 474 -20.80 8.93 -31.25
C ALA A 474 -20.66 10.22 -30.43
N ALA A 475 -20.87 11.38 -31.04
CA ALA A 475 -20.88 12.67 -30.35
C ALA A 475 -21.97 12.74 -29.27
N SER A 476 -23.22 12.41 -29.62
CA SER A 476 -24.34 12.43 -28.66
C SER A 476 -24.15 11.40 -27.53
N ASN A 477 -23.58 10.24 -27.85
CA ASN A 477 -23.30 9.22 -26.84
C ASN A 477 -22.16 9.63 -25.89
N GLY A 478 -21.13 10.31 -26.39
CA GLY A 478 -20.02 10.81 -25.58
C GLY A 478 -20.45 11.92 -24.61
N GLU A 479 -21.34 12.81 -25.05
CA GLU A 479 -21.92 13.86 -24.20
C GLU A 479 -22.68 13.29 -23.00
N ARG A 480 -23.32 12.13 -23.14
CA ARG A 480 -24.03 11.44 -22.03
C ARG A 480 -23.10 10.83 -20.98
N LYS A 481 -21.81 10.65 -21.30
CA LYS A 481 -20.81 10.02 -20.41
C LYS A 481 -19.48 10.79 -20.42
N PRO A 482 -19.48 12.05 -19.97
CA PRO A 482 -18.28 12.89 -19.99
C PRO A 482 -17.23 12.35 -19.03
N ASN A 483 -15.99 12.23 -19.50
CA ASN A 483 -14.83 11.88 -18.69
C ASN A 483 -13.56 12.48 -19.33
N PRO A 484 -13.12 13.69 -18.92
CA PRO A 484 -11.99 14.37 -19.55
C PRO A 484 -10.68 13.62 -19.42
N TRP A 485 -10.50 12.86 -18.34
CA TRP A 485 -9.27 12.15 -18.03
C TRP A 485 -8.94 11.02 -19.01
N ILE A 486 -9.93 10.53 -19.77
CA ILE A 486 -9.72 9.55 -20.83
C ILE A 486 -8.74 10.04 -21.90
N LEU A 487 -8.65 11.37 -22.11
CA LEU A 487 -7.74 11.97 -23.08
C LEU A 487 -6.27 11.70 -22.73
N THR A 488 -5.92 11.79 -21.44
CA THR A 488 -4.56 11.45 -20.97
C THR A 488 -4.21 9.99 -21.24
N LYS A 489 -5.19 9.07 -21.13
CA LYS A 489 -5.03 7.65 -21.42
C LYS A 489 -4.86 7.40 -22.92
N ILE A 490 -5.65 8.07 -23.76
CA ILE A 490 -5.52 8.00 -25.23
C ILE A 490 -4.11 8.43 -25.64
N LEU A 491 -3.63 9.58 -25.16
CA LEU A 491 -2.30 10.08 -25.48
C LEU A 491 -1.20 9.15 -24.94
N ARG A 492 -1.36 8.58 -23.76
CA ARG A 492 -0.39 7.64 -23.19
C ARG A 492 -0.14 6.42 -24.09
N TYR A 493 -1.20 5.86 -24.70
CA TYR A 493 -1.08 4.65 -25.51
C TYR A 493 -0.80 4.95 -26.98
N HIS A 494 -1.41 5.98 -27.55
CA HIS A 494 -1.37 6.24 -29.00
C HIS A 494 -0.50 7.43 -29.40
N ASN A 495 0.00 8.20 -28.43
CA ASN A 495 0.93 9.30 -28.67
C ASN A 495 1.96 9.39 -27.52
N LYS A 496 2.70 8.30 -27.34
CA LYS A 496 3.56 8.06 -26.18
C LYS A 496 4.62 9.16 -25.97
N ASP A 497 5.25 9.62 -27.05
CA ASP A 497 6.29 10.66 -26.98
C ASP A 497 5.70 11.99 -26.49
N TYR A 498 4.54 12.39 -27.01
CA TYR A 498 3.84 13.58 -26.55
C TYR A 498 3.40 13.46 -25.08
N TYR A 499 2.94 12.27 -24.68
CA TYR A 499 2.56 12.01 -23.30
C TYR A 499 3.76 12.17 -22.35
N GLU A 500 4.90 11.55 -22.64
CA GLU A 500 6.08 11.62 -21.78
C GLU A 500 6.70 13.04 -21.75
N GLN A 501 6.67 13.78 -22.86
CA GLN A 501 7.28 15.11 -22.96
C GLN A 501 6.40 16.25 -22.43
N ILE A 502 5.08 16.16 -22.59
CA ILE A 502 4.15 17.27 -22.30
C ILE A 502 3.17 16.92 -21.18
N ILE A 503 2.40 15.83 -21.34
CA ILE A 503 1.31 15.49 -20.42
C ILE A 503 1.83 15.09 -19.04
N LYS A 504 2.83 14.21 -18.98
CA LYS A 504 3.39 13.68 -17.74
C LYS A 504 4.04 14.76 -16.86
N PRO A 505 4.83 15.71 -17.39
CA PRO A 505 5.29 16.86 -16.60
C PRO A 505 4.16 17.70 -16.02
N LEU A 506 3.08 17.95 -16.77
CA LEU A 506 1.91 18.70 -16.28
C LEU A 506 1.18 17.95 -15.16
N LEU A 507 0.99 16.64 -15.30
CA LEU A 507 0.42 15.80 -14.23
C LEU A 507 1.27 15.84 -12.96
N LYS A 508 2.60 15.77 -13.10
CA LYS A 508 3.54 15.89 -11.97
C LYS A 508 3.46 17.25 -11.28
N LYS A 509 3.42 18.34 -12.07
CA LYS A 509 3.27 19.72 -11.57
C LYS A 509 1.98 19.86 -10.75
N ASN A 510 0.85 19.34 -11.25
CA ASN A 510 -0.43 19.35 -10.55
C ASN A 510 -0.37 18.57 -9.23
N TYR A 511 0.23 17.38 -9.23
CA TYR A 511 0.41 16.59 -8.01
C TYR A 511 1.26 17.29 -6.95
N ASP A 512 2.40 17.86 -7.34
CA ASP A 512 3.29 18.56 -6.40
C ASP A 512 2.62 19.82 -5.82
N ALA A 513 1.81 20.52 -6.61
CA ALA A 513 0.98 21.63 -6.13
C ALA A 513 -0.03 21.15 -5.08
N LYS A 514 -0.78 20.08 -5.34
CA LYS A 514 -1.74 19.49 -4.40
C LYS A 514 -1.09 19.02 -3.10
N LYS A 515 0.09 18.40 -3.20
CA LYS A 515 0.85 17.98 -2.03
C LYS A 515 1.22 19.17 -1.14
N LYS A 516 1.58 20.31 -1.75
CA LYS A 516 1.82 21.56 -1.03
C LYS A 516 0.53 22.14 -0.45
N GLU A 517 -0.58 22.13 -1.19
CA GLU A 517 -1.88 22.61 -0.69
C GLU A 517 -2.38 21.78 0.50
N LYS A 518 -2.32 20.45 0.43
CA LYS A 518 -2.63 19.56 1.57
C LYS A 518 -1.73 19.88 2.76
N GLN A 519 -0.45 20.12 2.52
CA GLN A 519 0.47 20.52 3.58
C GLN A 519 0.10 21.86 4.22
N ILE A 520 -0.29 22.84 3.40
CA ILE A 520 -0.73 24.17 3.87
C ILE A 520 -2.02 24.03 4.68
N LEU A 521 -2.98 23.23 4.21
CA LEU A 521 -4.25 23.00 4.90
C LEU A 521 -4.05 22.34 6.27
N ILE A 522 -3.23 21.28 6.34
CA ILE A 522 -2.85 20.65 7.61
C ILE A 522 -2.13 21.66 8.52
N ASN A 523 -1.20 22.43 7.96
CA ASN A 523 -0.51 23.48 8.70
C ASN A 523 -1.44 24.61 9.16
N GLN A 524 -2.60 24.83 8.56
CA GLN A 524 -3.56 25.83 9.03
C GLN A 524 -4.50 25.27 10.10
N THR A 525 -4.97 24.03 9.92
CA THR A 525 -5.97 23.39 10.79
C THR A 525 -5.38 22.77 12.06
N LEU A 526 -4.13 22.32 12.04
CA LEU A 526 -3.49 21.67 13.18
C LEU A 526 -3.27 22.64 14.34
N ILE A 527 -3.96 22.44 15.46
CA ILE A 527 -3.79 23.21 16.69
C ILE A 527 -2.71 22.54 17.55
N PRO A 528 -1.53 23.16 17.74
CA PRO A 528 -0.45 22.56 18.51
C PRO A 528 -0.79 22.51 20.00
N ASN A 529 -0.33 21.46 20.67
CA ASN A 529 -0.45 21.33 22.12
C ASN A 529 0.43 22.37 22.82
N LYS A 530 0.09 22.68 24.08
CA LYS A 530 0.93 23.47 24.97
C LYS A 530 1.86 22.53 25.75
N ILE A 531 3.10 22.96 26.00
CA ILE A 531 3.97 22.25 26.93
C ILE A 531 3.39 22.38 28.33
N ASP A 532 3.04 21.25 28.93
CA ASP A 532 2.57 21.13 30.31
C ASP A 532 3.57 20.31 31.13
N LEU A 533 4.07 20.88 32.22
CA LEU A 533 5.03 20.28 33.15
C LEU A 533 4.38 19.44 34.26
N GLN A 534 3.04 19.39 34.29
CA GLN A 534 2.26 18.45 35.13
C GLN A 534 1.93 17.16 34.37
N ASP A 535 1.90 17.21 33.03
CA ASP A 535 1.78 16.05 32.17
C ASP A 535 3.04 15.17 32.28
N GLY A 536 2.87 13.85 32.45
CA GLY A 536 3.98 12.91 32.56
C GLY A 536 4.70 12.61 31.25
N PHE A 537 4.11 12.96 30.11
CA PHE A 537 4.65 12.60 28.79
C PHE A 537 6.00 13.26 28.49
N THR A 538 6.96 12.44 28.06
CA THR A 538 8.36 12.78 27.78
C THR A 538 8.79 12.28 26.40
N LEU A 539 10.05 12.60 26.04
CA LEU A 539 10.67 12.05 24.84
C LEU A 539 10.82 10.53 24.87
N LEU A 540 10.90 9.91 26.07
CA LEU A 540 10.98 8.46 26.22
C LEU A 540 9.64 7.82 25.83
N ASP A 541 8.53 8.35 26.32
CA ASP A 541 7.18 7.86 25.96
C ASP A 541 6.96 7.97 24.44
N MET A 542 7.44 9.05 23.82
CA MET A 542 7.40 9.21 22.37
C MET A 542 8.22 8.14 21.64
N GLN A 543 9.39 7.76 22.18
CA GLN A 543 10.24 6.69 21.64
C GLN A 543 9.56 5.33 21.75
N GLU A 544 8.96 5.02 22.90
CA GLU A 544 8.23 3.78 23.12
C GLU A 544 7.02 3.68 22.19
N LYS A 545 6.22 4.75 22.10
CA LYS A 545 5.08 4.86 21.19
C LYS A 545 5.47 4.66 19.72
N ALA A 546 6.62 5.20 19.31
CA ALA A 546 7.16 4.99 17.97
C ALA A 546 7.66 3.56 17.75
N ALA A 547 8.32 2.96 18.73
CA ALA A 547 8.81 1.58 18.67
C ALA A 547 7.67 0.56 18.63
N ASN A 548 6.54 0.87 19.28
CA ASN A 548 5.32 0.07 19.29
C ASN A 548 4.43 0.29 18.06
N GLU A 549 4.85 1.13 17.11
CA GLU A 549 4.09 1.46 15.88
C GLU A 549 2.68 2.01 16.16
N GLU A 550 2.54 2.79 17.23
CA GLU A 550 1.23 3.33 17.66
C GLU A 550 0.82 4.59 16.88
N TYR A 551 1.73 5.19 16.10
CA TYR A 551 1.40 6.35 15.27
C TYR A 551 0.74 5.92 13.96
N GLU A 552 -0.40 6.52 13.66
CA GLU A 552 -1.15 6.27 12.42
C GLU A 552 -0.79 7.27 11.31
N ASN A 553 -0.49 8.52 11.69
CA ASN A 553 -0.20 9.62 10.77
C ASN A 553 0.81 10.62 11.38
N GLU A 554 1.31 11.53 10.54
CA GLU A 554 2.26 12.56 10.98
C GLU A 554 1.66 13.56 11.98
N GLU A 555 0.35 13.80 11.93
CA GLU A 555 -0.33 14.79 12.76
C GLU A 555 -0.25 14.41 14.24
N GLN A 556 -0.48 13.14 14.57
CA GLN A 556 -0.31 12.61 15.93
C GLN A 556 1.13 12.84 16.46
N ILE A 557 2.14 12.69 15.60
CA ILE A 557 3.55 12.91 15.95
C ILE A 557 3.79 14.39 16.23
N VAL A 558 3.25 15.30 15.40
CA VAL A 558 3.38 16.74 15.62
C VAL A 558 2.67 17.15 16.92
N MET A 559 1.49 16.59 17.20
CA MET A 559 0.78 16.83 18.45
C MET A 559 1.60 16.37 19.66
N ASP A 560 2.25 15.21 19.61
CA ASP A 560 3.09 14.75 20.70
C ASP A 560 4.40 15.55 20.81
N LEU A 561 5.03 15.93 19.69
CA LEU A 561 6.22 16.79 19.70
C LEU A 561 5.93 18.18 20.28
N THR A 562 4.76 18.77 20.00
CA THR A 562 4.41 20.11 20.49
C THR A 562 4.17 20.15 22.01
N ARG A 563 3.90 18.99 22.64
CA ARG A 563 3.88 18.84 24.12
C ARG A 563 5.28 18.88 24.72
N LEU A 564 6.31 18.64 23.92
CA LEU A 564 7.68 18.43 24.38
C LEU A 564 8.64 19.55 24.00
N LEU A 565 8.46 20.19 22.84
CA LEU A 565 9.49 21.02 22.23
C LEU A 565 8.91 22.33 21.68
N VAL A 566 9.64 23.42 21.91
CA VAL A 566 9.44 24.71 21.23
C VAL A 566 10.80 25.36 20.95
N TYR A 567 10.83 26.37 20.09
CA TYR A 567 12.01 27.21 19.89
C TYR A 567 11.64 28.69 19.74
N TYR A 568 12.61 29.56 20.02
CA TYR A 568 12.47 31.02 19.87
C TYR A 568 13.84 31.65 19.60
N GLU A 569 13.82 32.88 19.08
CA GLU A 569 15.02 33.62 18.68
C GLU A 569 15.90 33.96 19.90
N GLY A 570 17.19 33.62 19.83
CA GLY A 570 18.22 34.05 20.78
C GLY A 570 19.08 35.19 20.22
N GLU A 571 20.11 35.65 20.96
CA GLU A 571 20.94 36.76 20.49
C GLU A 571 21.75 36.44 19.22
N THR A 572 22.13 35.18 19.02
CA THR A 572 22.96 34.74 17.88
C THR A 572 22.34 33.63 17.06
N GLU A 573 21.60 32.73 17.69
CA GLU A 573 20.94 31.57 17.07
C GLU A 573 19.65 31.26 17.85
N ASP A 574 18.78 30.44 17.26
CA ASP A 574 17.55 29.97 17.91
C ASP A 574 17.86 29.10 19.14
N ILE A 575 17.08 29.31 20.20
CA ILE A 575 17.13 28.56 21.44
C ILE A 575 15.96 27.58 21.47
N TYR A 576 16.26 26.31 21.74
CA TYR A 576 15.25 25.26 21.81
C TYR A 576 14.98 24.92 23.28
N ALA A 577 13.71 24.97 23.69
CA ALA A 577 13.28 24.52 25.00
C ALA A 577 12.59 23.15 24.87
N ILE A 578 13.15 22.15 25.54
CA ILE A 578 12.64 20.77 25.55
C ILE A 578 12.27 20.34 26.96
N LYS A 579 11.07 19.77 27.10
CA LYS A 579 10.59 19.13 28.33
C LYS A 579 11.34 17.83 28.57
N GLY A 580 11.81 17.63 29.79
CA GLY A 580 12.42 16.38 30.24
C GLY A 580 12.14 16.13 31.72
N TYR A 581 12.47 14.92 32.17
CA TYR A 581 12.21 14.48 33.55
C TYR A 581 13.49 14.55 34.39
N ASP A 582 13.40 15.19 35.56
CA ASP A 582 14.44 15.21 36.59
C ASP A 582 14.15 14.12 37.63
N ALA A 583 14.92 13.03 37.56
CA ALA A 583 14.76 11.87 38.43
C ALA A 583 15.13 12.14 39.90
N ILE A 584 15.90 13.19 40.20
CA ILE A 584 16.27 13.53 41.58
C ILE A 584 15.10 14.25 42.26
N ARG A 585 14.45 15.16 41.53
CA ARG A 585 13.34 15.97 42.04
C ARG A 585 11.98 15.31 41.85
N ASP A 586 11.91 14.25 41.05
CA ASP A 586 10.67 13.61 40.60
C ASP A 586 9.70 14.65 39.97
N THR A 587 10.24 15.44 39.03
CA THR A 587 9.49 16.52 38.37
C THR A 587 9.90 16.73 36.93
N GLN A 588 9.00 17.27 36.10
CA GLN A 588 9.30 17.67 34.73
C GLN A 588 9.97 19.06 34.69
N ILE A 589 10.99 19.24 33.86
CA ILE A 589 11.75 20.49 33.76
C ILE A 589 11.91 20.87 32.28
N LEU A 590 11.99 22.17 32.01
CA LEU A 590 12.40 22.70 30.71
C LEU A 590 13.92 22.84 30.64
N TYR A 591 14.51 22.20 29.63
CA TYR A 591 15.93 22.34 29.31
C TYR A 591 16.12 23.18 28.05
N HIS A 592 17.02 24.15 28.10
CA HIS A 592 17.46 24.86 26.90
C HIS A 592 18.59 24.07 26.23
N LYS A 593 18.47 23.87 24.91
CA LYS A 593 19.44 23.11 24.11
C LYS A 593 19.71 23.80 22.77
N LEU A 594 20.87 23.47 22.20
CA LEU A 594 21.20 23.83 20.83
C LEU A 594 20.41 22.97 19.85
N GLU A 595 20.15 23.52 18.66
CA GLU A 595 19.54 22.83 17.53
C GLU A 595 20.19 21.46 17.27
N GLY A 596 21.53 21.42 17.19
CA GLY A 596 22.26 20.19 16.91
C GLY A 596 22.04 19.10 17.96
N THR A 597 21.85 19.47 19.23
CA THR A 597 21.56 18.50 20.31
C THR A 597 20.14 17.98 20.19
N VAL A 598 19.16 18.87 19.96
CA VAL A 598 17.76 18.47 19.77
C VAL A 598 17.62 17.57 18.55
N TYR A 599 18.26 17.92 17.42
CA TYR A 599 18.23 17.10 16.22
C TYR A 599 18.80 15.71 16.44
N LYS A 600 19.92 15.59 17.16
CA LYS A 600 20.48 14.27 17.53
C LYS A 600 19.53 13.47 18.42
N GLN A 601 18.72 14.11 19.28
CA GLN A 601 17.73 13.41 20.08
C GLN A 601 16.54 12.95 19.23
N LEU A 602 16.01 13.81 18.37
CA LEU A 602 14.89 13.50 17.48
C LEU A 602 15.25 12.49 16.38
N GLU A 603 16.50 12.46 15.96
CA GLU A 603 17.02 11.51 14.97
C GLU A 603 17.09 10.06 15.50
N LYS A 604 17.08 9.88 16.83
CA LYS A 604 16.99 8.54 17.45
C LYS A 604 15.58 7.97 17.45
N ILE A 605 14.57 8.79 17.14
CA ILE A 605 13.16 8.37 17.13
C ILE A 605 12.79 8.00 15.71
N ASN A 606 12.92 6.71 15.38
CA ASN A 606 12.49 6.17 14.10
C ASN A 606 10.96 6.06 14.09
N ILE A 607 10.34 6.58 13.05
CA ILE A 607 8.89 6.60 12.89
C ILE A 607 8.49 5.55 11.87
N ASN A 608 7.74 4.55 12.34
CA ASN A 608 7.00 3.62 11.50
C ASN A 608 5.51 3.84 11.74
N PHE A 609 4.74 4.00 10.65
CA PHE A 609 3.29 4.10 10.76
C PHE A 609 2.69 2.70 10.77
N LYS A 610 1.70 2.49 11.65
CA LYS A 610 1.00 1.22 11.89
C LYS A 610 0.51 0.50 10.63
N ASN A 611 0.27 1.25 9.54
CA ASN A 611 -0.27 0.75 8.28
C ASN A 611 0.77 0.57 7.15
N LYS A 612 2.07 0.77 7.41
CA LYS A 612 3.10 0.33 6.46
C LYS A 612 3.33 -1.17 6.62
N LYS A 613 2.59 -1.98 5.86
CA LYS A 613 3.08 -3.32 5.52
C LYS A 613 4.45 -3.13 4.85
N ASN A 614 5.42 -3.95 5.23
CA ASN A 614 6.78 -3.98 4.70
C ASN A 614 6.79 -3.84 3.17
N ASP A 615 6.93 -2.61 2.69
CA ASP A 615 7.49 -2.37 1.37
C ASP A 615 8.87 -3.01 1.40
N GLU A 616 9.09 -3.87 0.42
CA GLU A 616 10.20 -4.79 0.29
C GLU A 616 11.55 -4.12 0.56
N LYS A 617 12.48 -4.93 1.10
CA LYS A 617 13.91 -4.68 0.92
C LYS A 617 14.18 -4.58 -0.59
N SER A 618 14.18 -3.36 -1.11
CA SER A 618 14.67 -3.07 -2.45
C SER A 618 16.19 -3.20 -2.43
N ASP A 619 16.72 -4.17 -3.16
CA ASP A 619 18.16 -4.37 -3.40
C ASP A 619 18.72 -3.40 -4.46
N ASP A 620 18.18 -2.18 -4.53
CA ASP A 620 18.73 -1.11 -5.37
C ASP A 620 19.23 0.05 -4.50
N LYS A 621 20.55 0.26 -4.58
CA LYS A 621 21.35 1.25 -3.86
C LYS A 621 20.82 2.68 -4.01
N LYS A 622 19.93 3.08 -3.10
CA LYS A 622 19.92 4.37 -2.42
C LYS A 622 19.28 4.13 -1.06
N GLU A 623 20.09 4.00 -0.01
CA GLU A 623 19.63 3.96 1.38
C GLU A 623 18.67 5.13 1.64
N SER A 624 17.36 4.91 1.54
CA SER A 624 16.40 5.91 1.96
C SER A 624 16.50 5.95 3.48
N LYS A 625 17.11 7.02 4.01
CA LYS A 625 17.24 7.19 5.46
C LYS A 625 15.86 6.99 6.12
N PRO A 626 15.79 6.27 7.24
CA PRO A 626 14.52 6.04 7.93
C PRO A 626 13.86 7.37 8.26
N LEU A 627 12.53 7.41 8.17
CA LEU A 627 11.76 8.58 8.62
C LEU A 627 11.95 8.70 10.13
N THR A 628 12.27 9.90 10.60
CA THR A 628 12.51 10.15 12.03
C THR A 628 11.72 11.36 12.50
N ALA A 629 11.54 11.49 13.81
CA ALA A 629 10.88 12.67 14.39
C ALA A 629 11.55 13.99 13.97
N LYS A 630 12.86 13.98 13.67
CA LYS A 630 13.59 15.14 13.12
C LYS A 630 13.05 15.59 11.77
N HIS A 631 12.69 14.65 10.88
CA HIS A 631 12.12 14.97 9.58
C HIS A 631 10.74 15.63 9.73
N ILE A 632 9.91 15.09 10.62
CA ILE A 632 8.59 15.65 10.94
C ILE A 632 8.74 17.04 11.58
N PHE A 633 9.62 17.20 12.57
CA PHE A 633 9.88 18.49 13.19
C PHE A 633 10.25 19.57 12.15
N LYS A 634 11.18 19.29 11.23
CA LYS A 634 11.56 20.22 10.17
C LYS A 634 10.40 20.57 9.24
N LYS A 635 9.58 19.59 8.89
CA LYS A 635 8.41 19.75 8.03
C LYS A 635 7.35 20.68 8.64
N TYR A 636 7.19 20.65 9.95
CA TYR A 636 6.20 21.43 10.71
C TYR A 636 6.83 22.51 11.60
N ALA A 637 8.04 22.99 11.28
CA ALA A 637 8.83 23.87 12.16
C ALA A 637 8.04 25.10 12.68
N SER A 638 7.21 25.72 11.83
CA SER A 638 6.38 26.88 12.20
C SER A 638 5.42 26.63 13.37
N LYS A 639 5.07 25.38 13.67
CA LYS A 639 4.20 25.00 14.80
C LYS A 639 4.91 25.04 16.15
N PHE A 640 6.24 25.00 16.16
CA PHE A 640 7.05 24.96 17.37
C PHE A 640 7.60 26.35 17.74
N ALA A 641 7.45 27.33 16.85
CA ALA A 641 7.98 28.68 17.03
C ALA A 641 7.22 29.47 18.11
N LYS A 642 7.98 30.16 18.97
CA LYS A 642 7.51 31.14 19.95
C LYS A 642 8.23 32.47 19.72
N LYS A 643 7.60 33.57 20.12
CA LYS A 643 8.18 34.93 20.11
C LYS A 643 9.32 35.09 21.10
N GLY A 644 9.37 34.25 22.12
CA GLY A 644 10.32 34.35 23.23
C GLY A 644 9.86 33.55 24.44
N CYS A 645 10.56 33.76 25.54
CA CYS A 645 10.35 33.05 26.80
C CYS A 645 10.21 34.07 27.94
N LYS A 646 9.21 33.89 28.81
CA LYS A 646 8.98 34.68 30.02
C LYS A 646 8.62 33.77 31.18
N PHE A 647 8.84 34.26 32.40
CA PHE A 647 8.48 33.50 33.58
C PHE A 647 6.95 33.33 33.65
N ILE A 648 6.18 34.40 33.45
CA ILE A 648 4.72 34.39 33.30
C ILE A 648 4.32 35.27 32.11
N SER A 649 3.47 34.76 31.23
CA SER A 649 2.90 35.50 30.11
C SER A 649 1.49 35.03 29.79
N GLU A 650 0.60 35.96 29.48
CA GLU A 650 -0.74 35.69 28.94
C GLU A 650 -0.73 35.54 27.41
N ASP A 651 0.29 36.06 26.71
CA ASP A 651 0.44 35.87 25.25
C ASP A 651 0.77 34.40 24.95
N PRO A 652 -0.11 33.63 24.26
CA PRO A 652 0.14 32.22 23.92
C PRO A 652 1.31 32.02 22.96
N LYS A 653 1.77 33.08 22.29
CA LYS A 653 2.96 33.06 21.42
C LYS A 653 4.27 33.17 22.21
N ILE A 654 4.22 33.44 23.52
CA ILE A 654 5.39 33.45 24.41
C ILE A 654 5.37 32.14 25.21
N LEU A 655 6.54 31.51 25.39
CA LEU A 655 6.68 30.37 26.29
C LEU A 655 6.61 30.85 27.74
N THR A 656 5.63 30.35 28.49
CA THR A 656 5.49 30.58 29.94
C THR A 656 6.18 29.46 30.72
N VAL A 657 7.17 29.82 31.53
CA VAL A 657 7.98 28.86 32.30
C VAL A 657 7.31 28.46 33.62
N PHE A 658 6.61 29.39 34.27
CA PHE A 658 5.86 29.12 35.49
C PHE A 658 4.51 28.46 35.17
N GLN A 659 4.35 27.21 35.60
CA GLN A 659 3.17 26.39 35.33
C GLN A 659 2.50 25.92 36.62
N GLY A 660 2.62 26.74 37.67
CA GLY A 660 2.14 26.43 39.02
C GLY A 660 3.17 25.70 39.88
N TYR A 661 2.83 25.54 41.16
CA TYR A 661 3.68 24.86 42.13
C TYR A 661 3.55 23.34 42.06
N LYS A 662 4.49 22.63 42.69
CA LYS A 662 4.41 21.17 42.87
C LYS A 662 3.16 20.78 43.67
N TYR A 663 2.80 21.58 44.66
CA TYR A 663 1.66 21.35 45.54
C TYR A 663 0.49 22.26 45.18
N LYS A 664 -0.74 21.74 45.29
CA LYS A 664 -1.97 22.51 45.13
C LYS A 664 -2.30 23.25 46.43
N LYS A 665 -2.96 24.40 46.32
CA LYS A 665 -3.52 25.10 47.47
C LYS A 665 -4.60 24.23 48.12
N LEU A 666 -4.54 24.08 49.44
CA LEU A 666 -5.56 23.39 50.23
C LEU A 666 -6.66 24.36 50.65
N ASP A 667 -7.89 23.87 50.79
CA ASP A 667 -9.06 24.66 51.22
C ASP A 667 -9.09 24.89 52.74
N THR A 668 -8.44 24.01 53.50
CA THR A 668 -8.34 24.07 54.96
C THR A 668 -6.89 24.10 55.39
N ILE A 669 -6.62 24.73 56.53
CA ILE A 669 -5.28 24.89 57.10
C ILE A 669 -5.23 24.11 58.41
N ASP A 670 -4.32 23.15 58.49
CA ASP A 670 -4.00 22.43 59.72
C ASP A 670 -2.82 23.13 60.42
N TYR A 671 -3.15 23.94 61.43
CA TYR A 671 -2.15 24.67 62.21
C TYR A 671 -1.32 23.76 63.11
N GLU A 672 -1.81 22.59 63.52
CA GLU A 672 -1.03 21.67 64.36
C GLU A 672 0.16 21.11 63.57
N CYS A 673 -0.05 20.78 62.30
CA CYS A 673 1.01 20.35 61.38
C CYS A 673 2.04 21.46 61.11
N LEU A 674 1.58 22.72 61.02
CA LEU A 674 2.43 23.87 60.72
C LEU A 674 3.20 24.40 61.94
N GLN A 675 2.71 24.13 63.16
CA GLN A 675 3.22 24.73 64.40
C GLN A 675 4.72 24.53 64.55
N MET A 676 5.23 23.32 64.30
CA MET A 676 6.66 23.03 64.40
C MET A 676 7.52 23.90 63.47
N TYR A 677 7.02 24.22 62.28
CA TYR A 677 7.75 25.07 61.34
C TYR A 677 7.64 26.54 61.73
N LEU A 678 6.48 26.99 62.20
CA LEU A 678 6.28 28.35 62.71
C LEU A 678 7.15 28.61 63.95
N ASP A 679 7.25 27.65 64.87
CA ASP A 679 8.10 27.71 66.06
C ASP A 679 9.58 27.75 65.68
N LEU A 680 10.01 26.97 64.68
CA LEU A 680 11.37 27.05 64.15
C LEU A 680 11.69 28.48 63.67
N ILE A 681 10.77 29.10 62.93
CA ILE A 681 10.98 30.47 62.43
C ILE A 681 11.01 31.46 63.60
N LYS A 682 10.05 31.40 64.52
CA LYS A 682 9.92 32.35 65.63
C LYS A 682 11.05 32.22 66.65
N GLU A 683 11.21 31.03 67.22
CA GLU A 683 12.10 30.80 68.36
C GLU A 683 13.56 30.70 67.91
N THR A 684 13.84 30.12 66.73
CA THR A 684 15.22 29.85 66.30
C THR A 684 15.73 30.87 65.28
N ILE A 685 14.97 31.14 64.21
CA ILE A 685 15.44 32.03 63.13
C ILE A 685 15.32 33.50 63.53
N ALA A 686 14.19 33.90 64.12
CA ALA A 686 13.94 35.26 64.59
C ALA A 686 14.40 35.49 66.05
N ALA A 687 14.85 34.45 66.74
CA ALA A 687 15.29 34.51 68.15
C ALA A 687 14.25 35.15 69.10
N GLY A 688 12.96 34.89 68.84
CA GLY A 688 11.83 35.44 69.61
C GLY A 688 11.46 36.89 69.25
N ASP A 689 12.15 37.54 68.31
CA ASP A 689 11.79 38.90 67.85
C ASP A 689 10.56 38.85 66.93
N GLU A 690 9.44 39.35 67.44
CA GLU A 690 8.16 39.34 66.73
C GLU A 690 8.20 40.11 65.40
N ARG A 691 8.96 41.21 65.31
CA ARG A 691 9.05 42.02 64.08
C ARG A 691 9.83 41.28 63.00
N VAL A 692 10.91 40.61 63.39
CA VAL A 692 11.72 39.79 62.46
C VAL A 692 10.92 38.56 62.02
N TYR A 693 10.21 37.92 62.94
CA TYR A 693 9.32 36.79 62.64
C TYR A 693 8.25 37.17 61.60
N GLU A 694 7.52 38.26 61.84
CA GLU A 694 6.49 38.75 60.93
C GLU A 694 7.08 39.13 59.55
N TYR A 695 8.25 39.77 59.52
CA TYR A 695 8.93 40.10 58.27
C TYR A 695 9.29 38.84 57.46
N ILE A 696 9.83 37.81 58.10
CA ILE A 696 10.19 36.55 57.42
C ILE A 696 8.94 35.89 56.83
N LEU A 697 7.85 35.80 57.60
CA LEU A 697 6.59 35.22 57.12
C LEU A 697 6.03 36.00 55.93
N ASN A 698 5.98 37.34 56.02
CA ASN A 698 5.50 38.19 54.94
C ASN A 698 6.39 38.08 53.69
N TRP A 699 7.70 37.94 53.86
CA TRP A 699 8.63 37.75 52.75
C TRP A 699 8.40 36.41 52.03
N ILE A 700 8.18 35.32 52.77
CA ILE A 700 7.83 34.01 52.20
C ILE A 700 6.47 34.09 51.51
N ALA A 701 5.46 34.66 52.17
CA ALA A 701 4.11 34.80 51.62
C ALA A 701 4.12 35.63 50.32
N TRP A 702 4.85 36.75 50.28
CA TRP A 702 4.98 37.59 49.10
C TRP A 702 5.53 36.80 47.89
N MET A 703 6.62 36.03 48.10
CA MET A 703 7.25 35.23 47.05
C MET A 703 6.32 34.13 46.50
N ILE A 704 5.54 33.47 47.37
CA ILE A 704 4.61 32.40 46.96
C ILE A 704 3.33 32.96 46.32
N GLN A 705 2.82 34.10 46.79
CA GLN A 705 1.59 34.70 46.26
C GLN A 705 1.82 35.50 44.98
N ASN A 706 3.05 35.97 44.75
CA ASN A 706 3.40 36.80 43.58
C ASN A 706 4.51 36.14 42.74
N PRO A 707 4.24 35.00 42.10
CA PRO A 707 5.21 34.38 41.21
C PRO A 707 5.61 35.34 40.09
N GLY A 708 6.89 35.30 39.70
CA GLY A 708 7.45 36.23 38.73
C GLY A 708 7.80 37.62 39.28
N LYS A 709 7.50 37.93 40.54
CA LYS A 709 7.91 39.19 41.19
C LYS A 709 9.00 38.95 42.24
N LYS A 710 9.84 39.96 42.42
CA LYS A 710 10.95 39.93 43.39
C LYS A 710 10.64 40.78 44.61
N SER A 711 11.11 40.33 45.75
CA SER A 711 11.14 41.13 46.98
C SER A 711 12.18 42.25 46.92
N ARG A 712 13.21 42.11 46.07
CA ARG A 712 14.38 43.01 45.97
C ARG A 712 15.16 43.15 47.30
N ALA A 713 14.98 42.18 48.19
CA ALA A 713 15.66 42.04 49.46
C ALA A 713 16.17 40.60 49.60
N ALA A 714 17.31 40.44 50.27
CA ALA A 714 17.85 39.12 50.61
C ALA A 714 17.95 38.98 52.13
N ILE A 715 17.66 37.79 52.63
CA ILE A 715 17.78 37.48 54.07
C ILE A 715 19.16 36.85 54.31
N VAL A 716 19.84 37.26 55.37
CA VAL A 716 21.13 36.66 55.77
C VAL A 716 20.95 35.97 57.12
N LEU A 717 21.19 34.66 57.14
CA LEU A 717 21.14 33.82 58.33
C LEU A 717 22.56 33.49 58.79
N GLN A 718 22.96 34.08 59.91
CA GLN A 718 24.27 33.91 60.52
C GLN A 718 24.13 33.24 61.89
N GLY A 719 24.87 32.15 62.11
CA GLY A 719 24.85 31.45 63.41
C GLY A 719 25.63 30.15 63.39
N ARG A 720 25.76 29.48 64.54
CA ARG A 720 26.49 28.19 64.62
C ARG A 720 25.83 27.10 63.77
N GLN A 721 26.63 26.13 63.31
CA GLN A 721 26.11 24.93 62.64
C GLN A 721 25.17 24.16 63.59
N GLY A 722 24.19 23.44 63.03
CA GLY A 722 23.23 22.65 63.81
C GLY A 722 22.06 23.44 64.39
N LYS A 723 21.92 24.74 64.08
CA LYS A 723 20.80 25.60 64.53
C LYS A 723 19.57 25.60 63.60
N GLY A 724 19.46 24.65 62.69
CA GLY A 724 18.25 24.51 61.85
C GLY A 724 18.13 25.46 60.64
N LYS A 725 19.16 26.26 60.31
CA LYS A 725 19.15 27.19 59.16
C LYS A 725 18.78 26.50 57.83
N ASN A 726 19.40 25.36 57.54
CA ASN A 726 19.09 24.61 56.31
C ASN A 726 17.68 24.02 56.37
N ARG A 727 17.25 23.51 57.52
CA ARG A 727 15.89 22.95 57.67
C ARG A 727 14.81 23.99 57.39
N PHE A 728 15.05 25.24 57.78
CA PHE A 728 14.18 26.36 57.45
C PHE A 728 14.11 26.59 55.93
N THR A 729 15.25 26.64 55.24
CA THR A 729 15.31 26.92 53.80
C THR A 729 14.86 25.74 52.93
N ASP A 730 15.06 24.50 53.38
CA ASP A 730 14.69 23.28 52.66
C ASP A 730 13.18 23.22 52.39
N VAL A 731 12.36 23.66 53.35
CA VAL A 731 10.90 23.71 53.20
C VAL A 731 10.49 24.69 52.11
N ILE A 732 11.10 25.89 52.07
CA ILE A 732 10.82 26.90 51.04
C ILE A 732 11.27 26.41 49.66
N ALA A 733 12.44 25.77 49.60
CA ALA A 733 12.95 25.17 48.37
C ALA A 733 12.06 24.04 47.88
N GLU A 734 11.50 23.20 48.77
CA GLU A 734 10.56 22.14 48.40
C GLU A 734 9.23 22.72 47.88
N LEU A 735 8.71 23.77 48.51
CA LEU A 735 7.50 24.48 48.04
C LEU A 735 7.68 25.06 46.64
N THR A 736 8.85 25.61 46.34
CA THR A 736 9.19 26.20 45.04
C THR A 736 9.78 25.18 44.03
N SER A 737 10.19 24.01 44.51
CA SER A 737 10.62 22.81 43.76
C SER A 737 11.52 23.14 42.55
N ARG A 738 11.04 22.88 41.32
CA ARG A 738 11.77 23.11 40.05
C ARG A 738 12.17 24.57 39.81
N TYR A 739 11.59 25.50 40.54
CA TYR A 739 11.94 26.93 40.53
C TYR A 739 12.93 27.30 41.66
N SER A 740 13.55 26.32 42.32
CA SER A 740 14.46 26.54 43.43
C SER A 740 15.89 26.03 43.18
N CYS A 741 16.85 26.68 43.83
CA CYS A 741 18.21 26.21 43.99
C CYS A 741 18.54 26.07 45.49
N PRO A 742 18.32 24.89 46.10
CA PRO A 742 18.34 24.71 47.57
C PRO A 742 19.72 24.80 48.21
N ASN A 743 20.79 24.62 47.44
CA ASN A 743 22.15 24.62 47.97
C ASN A 743 23.14 25.03 46.89
N ILE A 744 23.56 26.30 46.92
CA ILE A 744 24.65 26.78 46.09
C ILE A 744 25.81 27.16 46.99
N THR A 745 26.90 26.41 46.86
CA THR A 745 28.14 26.58 47.63
C THR A 745 29.18 27.40 46.86
N ASN A 746 29.08 27.45 45.53
CA ASN A 746 29.99 28.21 44.69
C ASN A 746 29.32 29.48 44.15
N ILE A 747 29.79 30.64 44.63
CA ILE A 747 29.29 31.95 44.19
C ILE A 747 29.57 32.23 42.71
N ASP A 748 30.60 31.62 42.12
CA ASP A 748 30.92 31.81 40.71
C ASP A 748 29.84 31.26 39.78
N GLU A 749 28.96 30.38 40.26
CA GLU A 749 27.78 29.96 39.50
C GLU A 749 26.77 31.10 39.30
N PHE A 750 26.82 32.14 40.14
CA PHE A 750 26.01 33.36 40.03
C PHE A 750 26.77 34.50 39.38
N THR A 751 27.97 34.76 39.87
CA THR A 751 28.74 35.97 39.53
C THR A 751 29.75 35.75 38.42
N GLY A 752 30.02 34.49 38.08
CA GLY A 752 30.96 34.12 37.05
C GLY A 752 30.41 34.31 35.64
N ARG A 753 31.23 33.93 34.66
CA ARG A 753 30.88 34.04 33.24
C ARG A 753 29.70 33.14 32.85
N PHE A 754 29.53 31.99 33.49
CA PHE A 754 28.46 31.04 33.18
C PHE A 754 27.46 30.98 34.32
N ASN A 755 26.25 31.52 34.10
CA ASN A 755 25.31 31.84 35.18
C ASN A 755 23.89 31.29 34.94
N SER A 756 23.73 30.21 34.17
CA SER A 756 22.41 29.65 33.85
C SER A 756 21.65 29.10 35.06
N VAL A 757 22.33 28.86 36.19
CA VAL A 757 21.69 28.43 37.45
C VAL A 757 20.62 29.42 37.93
N VAL A 758 20.74 30.70 37.56
CA VAL A 758 19.81 31.76 37.96
C VAL A 758 18.55 31.81 37.10
N GLU A 759 18.61 31.21 35.91
CA GLU A 759 17.55 31.31 34.92
C GLU A 759 16.30 30.55 35.40
N ASN A 760 15.16 31.23 35.32
CA ASN A 760 13.85 30.68 35.66
C ASN A 760 13.76 30.12 37.09
N LYS A 761 14.50 30.71 38.05
CA LYS A 761 14.45 30.35 39.47
C LYS A 761 13.83 31.48 40.29
N MET A 762 12.90 31.11 41.15
CA MET A 762 12.23 31.99 42.11
C MET A 762 12.95 32.08 43.44
N PHE A 763 13.68 31.03 43.83
CA PHE A 763 14.30 30.93 45.14
C PHE A 763 15.69 30.30 45.06
N ALA A 764 16.66 30.87 45.78
CA ALA A 764 17.98 30.28 45.92
C ALA A 764 18.52 30.44 47.34
N VAL A 765 19.27 29.43 47.76
CA VAL A 765 19.99 29.43 49.04
C VAL A 765 21.48 29.39 48.75
N LEU A 766 22.19 30.40 49.25
CA LEU A 766 23.63 30.52 49.15
C LEU A 766 24.25 30.10 50.47
N ILE A 767 25.01 29.00 50.45
CA ILE A 767 25.67 28.45 51.64
C ILE A 767 27.14 28.85 51.61
N GLU A 768 27.63 29.37 52.74
CA GLU A 768 29.05 29.65 52.98
C GLU A 768 29.70 30.44 51.84
N MET A 769 29.34 31.72 51.74
CA MET A 769 30.00 32.67 50.84
C MET A 769 31.50 32.68 51.16
N MET A 770 32.32 31.99 50.35
CA MET A 770 33.77 32.03 50.51
C MET A 770 34.24 33.49 50.45
N ASN A 771 35.05 33.89 51.43
CA ASN A 771 35.77 35.16 51.41
C ASN A 771 36.82 35.13 50.30
N TYR A 772 36.41 35.37 49.05
CA TYR A 772 37.32 35.57 47.93
C TYR A 772 38.15 36.83 48.21
N ASN A 773 39.44 36.63 48.51
CA ASN A 773 40.25 37.63 49.18
C ASN A 773 40.78 38.77 48.29
N ASP A 774 40.53 38.80 46.98
CA ASP A 774 41.13 39.86 46.12
C ASP A 774 40.19 40.56 45.10
N SER A 775 38.87 40.30 45.09
CA SER A 775 37.92 40.97 44.15
C SER A 775 36.57 41.41 44.74
N LYS A 776 36.51 41.68 46.06
CA LYS A 776 35.28 41.97 46.83
C LYS A 776 34.31 42.99 46.18
N LYS A 777 34.82 44.00 45.46
CA LYS A 777 33.97 45.03 44.82
C LYS A 777 33.22 44.53 43.58
N GLY A 778 33.80 43.65 42.77
CA GLY A 778 33.17 43.14 41.55
C GLY A 778 32.00 42.20 41.87
N VAL A 779 32.24 41.24 42.75
CA VAL A 779 31.24 40.26 43.21
C VAL A 779 30.06 40.95 43.91
N ALA A 780 30.32 41.90 44.82
CA ALA A 780 29.26 42.63 45.51
C ALA A 780 28.35 43.41 44.55
N THR A 781 28.92 43.98 43.48
CA THR A 781 28.17 44.71 42.45
C THR A 781 27.24 43.77 41.68
N VAL A 782 27.75 42.61 41.25
CA VAL A 782 26.95 41.60 40.54
C VAL A 782 25.84 41.05 41.44
N MET A 783 26.13 40.78 42.71
CA MET A 783 25.12 40.29 43.66
C MET A 783 24.02 41.33 43.91
N LYS A 784 24.36 42.63 44.00
CA LYS A 784 23.37 43.70 44.10
C LYS A 784 22.46 43.74 42.86
N SER A 785 23.04 43.59 41.67
CA SER A 785 22.27 43.46 40.42
C SER A 785 21.36 42.24 40.45
N ILE A 786 21.88 41.06 40.83
CA ILE A 786 21.09 39.83 40.96
C ILE A 786 19.94 40.01 41.96
N ILE A 787 20.10 40.73 43.07
CA ILE A 787 19.02 40.96 44.04
C ILE A 787 17.97 41.95 43.51
N SER A 788 18.40 43.04 42.86
CA SER A 788 17.54 44.21 42.63
C SER A 788 17.04 44.40 41.20
N ASP A 789 17.79 43.93 40.19
CA ASP A 789 17.43 44.09 38.78
C ASP A 789 16.36 43.08 38.37
N LEU A 790 15.46 43.50 37.47
CA LEU A 790 14.33 42.71 36.98
C LEU A 790 14.70 41.81 35.79
N THR A 791 15.87 42.02 35.19
CA THR A 791 16.36 41.27 34.04
C THR A 791 17.79 40.86 34.29
N ILE A 792 18.17 39.70 33.77
CA ILE A 792 19.53 39.18 33.88
C ILE A 792 19.97 38.64 32.52
N ARG A 793 21.24 38.89 32.16
CA ARG A 793 21.85 38.23 31.01
C ARG A 793 22.31 36.83 31.40
N ILE A 794 21.77 35.85 30.70
CA ILE A 794 22.11 34.44 30.86
C ILE A 794 23.16 34.07 29.83
N ASN A 795 24.27 33.54 30.32
CA ASN A 795 25.32 32.96 29.51
C ASN A 795 25.50 31.50 29.93
N GLU A 796 24.83 30.60 29.23
CA GLU A 796 24.97 29.17 29.44
C GLU A 796 26.10 28.62 28.55
N LYS A 797 26.86 27.64 29.06
CA LYS A 797 28.00 27.09 28.31
C LYS A 797 27.49 26.40 27.04
N ASN A 798 28.07 26.76 25.90
CA ASN A 798 27.67 26.26 24.57
C ASN A 798 26.20 26.55 24.22
N GLN A 799 25.66 27.70 24.64
CA GLN A 799 24.34 28.18 24.23
C GLN A 799 24.43 29.66 23.80
N PRO A 800 23.51 30.12 22.93
CA PRO A 800 23.34 31.54 22.67
C PRO A 800 23.05 32.29 23.97
N ARG A 801 23.66 33.47 24.08
CA ARG A 801 23.31 34.41 25.15
C ARG A 801 21.87 34.86 24.98
N ARG A 802 21.24 35.16 26.10
CA ARG A 802 19.85 35.63 26.14
C ARG A 802 19.60 36.48 27.36
N THR A 803 18.64 37.38 27.25
CA THR A 803 18.13 38.14 28.39
C THR A 803 16.91 37.41 28.94
N ALA A 804 16.92 37.14 30.24
CA ALA A 804 15.81 36.50 30.93
C ALA A 804 15.25 37.42 32.03
N GLU A 805 14.01 37.17 32.43
CA GLU A 805 13.44 37.78 33.62
C GLU A 805 14.16 37.26 34.86
N ASN A 806 14.65 38.18 35.69
CA ASN A 806 15.18 37.84 36.99
C ASN A 806 14.01 37.87 37.98
N VAL A 807 13.66 36.70 38.50
CA VAL A 807 12.55 36.52 39.46
C VAL A 807 13.00 35.92 40.79
N MET A 808 14.33 35.82 40.97
CA MET A 808 14.94 35.09 42.09
C MET A 808 14.95 35.90 43.39
N ASN A 809 14.57 35.24 44.48
CA ASN A 809 14.71 35.69 45.86
C ASN A 809 15.78 34.84 46.57
N ILE A 810 16.58 35.46 47.45
CA ILE A 810 17.83 34.84 47.94
C ILE A 810 17.86 34.83 49.47
N ILE A 811 18.30 33.70 50.03
CA ILE A 811 18.70 33.57 51.43
C ILE A 811 20.18 33.17 51.49
N TYR A 812 20.97 33.91 52.25
CA TYR A 812 22.35 33.56 52.57
C TYR A 812 22.39 32.80 53.89
N VAL A 813 23.15 31.72 53.94
CA VAL A 813 23.37 30.92 55.15
C VAL A 813 24.87 30.87 55.42
N THR A 814 25.29 31.35 56.59
CA THR A 814 26.71 31.37 56.97
C THR A 814 26.93 30.94 58.41
N ASN A 815 28.04 30.24 58.63
CA ASN A 815 28.57 29.86 59.94
C ASN A 815 29.67 30.88 60.26
N ALA A 816 29.33 31.95 60.98
CA ALA A 816 30.35 32.91 61.41
C ALA A 816 31.15 32.40 62.61
#